data_AF-A0A7S4BTE0-F1
#
_entry.id   AF-A0A7S4BTE0-F1
#
_cell.length_a   1.000
_cell.length_b   1.000
_cell.length_c   1.000
_cell.angle_alpha   90.00
_cell.angle_beta   90.00
_cell.angle_gamma   90.00
#
_symmetry.space_group_name_H-M   'P 1'
#
loop_
_entity.id
_entity.type
_entity.pdbx_description
1 polymer ?
#
loop_
_entity_poly.entity_id
_entity_poly.type
_entity_poly.pdbx_seq_one_letter_code
_entity_poly.pdbx_strand_id
1 'polypeptide(L)'
;MGAANSVQRRAPASHIVSDQKAAGNEAKQCAETEKPAGRATISTYNAIPNARKSPGHARTECEQPPPTKPGATKIQQFARCLMRGTRVATDGSPICVVGLCGRICRGSRPTDFETLLGPAEDQSGQEAARLTWLVGPDGLDTLISAVAGSNTTAEAETTAALPPVINMLMSVGYTVLDTYRGIVKDGNSYLLVVMPAADMNARLATWDGLLEVLRECYPDLAPHLSSVWPDLERDSTTLGFDELERRYISEDFPPLSGLHQESVSKHISRARLGELGAEGKLRTHHVRAWLFVAANVRKNFRGDGYTWLASGEKGNEEWIMRNRRIDEMDSVATVPLGQPTSDQVTKYVCEQFKAEQRLAEQRRPDEAKISAAIKLQAAFRDYTLRQQQKHSETAENQQNVLPQQQSSASCESETEWRPTPAQFTGALRRGDKLPRSKKLAGLCGRVCRGTRATHFLGLAELDGQRRVVFMLGSDGLEMVLRTLHMPLQLLLYLGYDVLFVYEEIMRGAVFELVVIAESSEAGVVPATWQRLPDVVAASFGKDGKRLSTLVEKHLPQMQKESFYDLQQAYTHPKTGVVMSMNEARRKPVESESSDEPPWRMTENRLLQLQNCRTADVRAFLYHAMNLNNLYSGDGYTYTQEGGRGFREYLAPNKQKEELGVEWSSCPIGMPTIDECMEEICRAYDKLIERKMLGY
;
A
#
# COMPACT_ATOMS: atom_id res chain seq x y z
N MET A 1 32.65 -54.37 26.69
CA MET A 1 34.08 -54.36 27.07
C MET A 1 34.83 -53.57 26.00
N GLY A 2 35.76 -52.64 26.26
CA GLY A 2 36.12 -52.05 27.57
C GLY A 2 37.62 -51.75 27.74
N ALA A 3 38.19 -50.78 26.99
CA ALA A 3 39.53 -50.18 27.12
C ALA A 3 39.65 -49.04 26.08
N ALA A 4 40.51 -48.01 26.13
CA ALA A 4 41.29 -47.24 27.14
C ALA A 4 41.81 -45.96 26.38
N ASN A 5 42.33 -44.84 26.91
CA ASN A 5 42.82 -44.36 28.22
C ASN A 5 42.08 -43.02 28.59
N SER A 6 42.37 -42.14 29.57
CA SER A 6 43.56 -41.73 30.37
C SER A 6 44.58 -40.81 29.62
N VAL A 7 45.24 -39.78 30.20
CA VAL A 7 45.27 -39.30 31.61
C VAL A 7 45.61 -37.77 31.76
N GLN A 8 45.08 -37.15 32.83
CA GLN A 8 45.50 -35.91 33.54
C GLN A 8 45.53 -34.47 32.91
N ARG A 9 45.49 -33.49 33.84
CA ARG A 9 45.49 -32.02 33.66
C ARG A 9 46.85 -31.41 34.04
N ARG A 10 47.18 -30.21 33.56
CA ARG A 10 47.98 -29.20 34.31
C ARG A 10 47.76 -27.76 33.81
N ALA A 11 48.01 -26.80 34.70
CA ALA A 11 48.11 -25.34 34.56
C ALA A 11 49.10 -24.86 35.67
N PRO A 12 49.42 -23.56 35.89
CA PRO A 12 48.96 -22.32 35.23
C PRO A 12 50.06 -21.24 34.95
N ALA A 13 49.62 -20.05 34.52
CA ALA A 13 50.11 -18.69 34.83
C ALA A 13 51.54 -18.19 34.44
N SER A 14 51.60 -16.98 33.86
CA SER A 14 52.47 -15.86 34.29
C SER A 14 52.05 -14.51 33.64
N HIS A 15 52.51 -13.38 34.18
CA HIS A 15 52.26 -12.00 33.72
C HIS A 15 53.33 -11.48 32.73
N ILE A 16 52.96 -10.52 31.88
CA ILE A 16 53.83 -9.40 31.44
C ILE A 16 53.02 -8.08 31.50
N VAL A 17 53.69 -6.95 31.75
CA VAL A 17 53.15 -5.58 31.86
C VAL A 17 54.05 -4.62 31.07
N SER A 18 53.49 -3.60 30.42
CA SER A 18 54.22 -2.40 29.99
C SER A 18 53.29 -1.21 29.71
N ASP A 19 53.64 -0.03 30.22
CA ASP A 19 52.93 1.25 30.09
C ASP A 19 52.93 1.88 28.67
N GLN A 20 52.06 2.87 28.45
CA GLN A 20 52.52 4.22 28.08
C GLN A 20 51.54 5.37 28.44
N LYS A 21 52.09 6.56 28.69
CA LYS A 21 51.44 7.87 28.98
C LYS A 21 51.75 8.81 27.79
N ALA A 22 50.85 9.65 27.23
CA ALA A 22 50.02 10.77 27.74
C ALA A 22 50.67 12.17 27.53
N ALA A 23 49.82 13.20 27.25
CA ALA A 23 50.14 14.60 26.88
C ALA A 23 50.81 14.79 25.48
N GLY A 24 50.72 15.94 24.79
CA GLY A 24 49.97 17.22 24.96
C GLY A 24 49.76 17.88 23.58
N ASN A 25 48.74 18.73 23.32
CA ASN A 25 48.52 20.15 23.71
C ASN A 25 49.21 21.20 22.79
N GLU A 26 48.63 22.41 22.69
CA GLU A 26 48.93 23.57 21.79
C GLU A 26 48.27 23.57 20.37
N ALA A 27 47.86 24.69 19.73
CA ALA A 27 47.24 25.99 20.08
C ALA A 27 47.73 27.17 19.21
N LYS A 28 46.84 27.77 18.38
CA LYS A 28 46.84 29.14 17.79
C LYS A 28 45.55 29.28 16.93
N GLN A 29 44.74 30.35 16.88
CA GLN A 29 44.89 31.83 16.94
C GLN A 29 45.64 32.44 15.73
N CYS A 30 45.15 33.46 15.00
CA CYS A 30 43.93 34.29 15.10
C CYS A 30 43.43 34.74 13.71
N ALA A 31 42.16 35.16 13.61
CA ALA A 31 41.71 36.24 12.70
C ALA A 31 40.35 36.78 13.18
N GLU A 32 40.14 38.10 13.12
CA GLU A 32 38.89 38.79 13.48
C GLU A 32 38.27 39.45 12.24
N THR A 33 36.93 39.55 12.17
CA THR A 33 36.27 40.75 11.63
C THR A 33 34.80 40.83 12.08
N GLU A 34 34.50 41.93 12.76
CA GLU A 34 33.26 42.75 12.77
C GLU A 34 31.84 42.13 12.74
N LYS A 35 31.00 42.68 13.65
CA LYS A 35 29.53 42.56 13.63
C LYS A 35 28.92 43.75 12.87
N PRO A 36 27.66 43.62 12.43
CA PRO A 36 26.67 44.63 12.85
C PRO A 36 25.58 44.03 13.75
N ALA A 37 24.88 44.90 14.49
CA ALA A 37 23.83 44.50 15.44
C ALA A 37 22.43 44.63 14.82
N GLY A 38 21.53 43.69 15.13
CA GLY A 38 20.16 43.66 14.60
C GLY A 38 19.27 42.62 15.28
N ARG A 39 19.20 42.63 16.62
CA ARG A 39 18.51 41.58 17.39
C ARG A 39 17.04 41.92 17.65
N ALA A 40 16.17 41.61 16.68
CA ALA A 40 14.73 41.57 16.91
C ALA A 40 14.37 40.40 17.84
N THR A 41 13.59 40.66 18.90
CA THR A 41 13.10 39.64 19.82
C THR A 41 11.73 39.12 19.36
N ILE A 42 11.73 37.98 18.67
CA ILE A 42 10.48 37.24 18.38
C ILE A 42 10.02 36.52 19.66
N SER A 43 8.75 36.67 19.99
CA SER A 43 8.16 36.12 21.23
C SER A 43 7.85 34.62 21.08
N THR A 44 8.35 33.80 22.00
CA THR A 44 8.03 32.38 22.08
C THR A 44 6.67 32.17 22.75
N TYR A 45 5.66 31.73 21.99
CA TYR A 45 4.40 31.27 22.56
C TYR A 45 4.58 29.93 23.28
N ASN A 46 4.35 29.90 24.60
CA ASN A 46 3.83 28.72 25.30
C ASN A 46 3.39 29.03 26.75
N ALA A 47 2.62 28.08 27.32
CA ALA A 47 2.12 28.02 28.71
C ALA A 47 1.06 29.05 29.15
N ILE A 48 -0.10 28.54 29.57
CA ILE A 48 -1.13 29.26 30.34
C ILE A 48 -0.82 29.06 31.84
N PRO A 49 -0.60 30.12 32.65
CA PRO A 49 -0.45 29.99 34.10
C PRO A 49 -1.75 30.33 34.85
N ASN A 50 -2.27 29.38 35.63
CA ASN A 50 -3.35 29.62 36.60
C ASN A 50 -2.81 30.28 37.87
N ALA A 51 -3.32 31.46 38.25
CA ALA A 51 -3.05 32.09 39.55
C ALA A 51 -4.28 32.88 40.06
N ARG A 52 -4.34 33.13 41.37
CA ARG A 52 -5.54 33.64 42.09
C ARG A 52 -5.30 35.01 42.76
N LYS A 53 -6.38 35.81 42.81
CA LYS A 53 -6.69 36.90 43.79
C LYS A 53 -5.75 38.13 43.85
N SER A 54 -6.25 39.25 43.29
CA SER A 54 -6.68 40.51 43.96
C SER A 54 -5.77 41.24 44.99
N PRO A 55 -5.94 42.57 45.22
CA PRO A 55 -6.74 43.58 44.49
C PRO A 55 -5.95 44.86 44.08
N GLY A 56 -6.56 45.71 43.25
CA GLY A 56 -6.09 47.08 43.00
C GLY A 56 -7.06 47.85 42.10
N HIS A 57 -7.48 49.06 42.50
CA HIS A 57 -8.37 49.91 41.71
C HIS A 57 -7.59 50.96 40.91
N ALA A 58 -7.73 50.92 39.59
CA ALA A 58 -7.63 52.09 38.73
C ALA A 58 -8.67 51.92 37.60
N ARG A 59 -9.56 52.90 37.42
CA ARG A 59 -10.39 52.99 36.22
C ARG A 59 -9.62 53.82 35.18
N THR A 60 -8.89 53.15 34.30
CA THR A 60 -8.62 53.71 32.97
C THR A 60 -9.89 53.63 32.13
N GLU A 61 -10.13 54.63 31.29
CA GLU A 61 -11.30 54.68 30.44
C GLU A 61 -11.18 53.62 29.34
N CYS A 62 -12.29 52.94 29.04
CA CYS A 62 -12.30 51.85 28.08
C CYS A 62 -12.44 52.43 26.67
N GLU A 63 -11.32 52.72 26.02
CA GLU A 63 -11.28 52.87 24.57
C GLU A 63 -11.93 51.62 23.95
N GLN A 64 -13.01 51.82 23.19
CA GLN A 64 -13.62 50.71 22.47
C GLN A 64 -12.66 50.27 21.36
N PRO A 65 -12.34 48.96 21.25
CA PRO A 65 -11.50 48.50 20.16
C PRO A 65 -12.16 48.86 18.83
N PRO A 66 -11.39 49.30 17.81
CA PRO A 66 -11.95 49.73 16.54
C PRO A 66 -12.79 48.62 15.90
N PRO A 67 -13.91 48.95 15.24
CA PRO A 67 -14.85 47.96 14.73
C PRO A 67 -14.16 46.99 13.77
N THR A 68 -14.04 45.73 14.18
CA THR A 68 -13.37 44.69 13.42
C THR A 68 -14.05 44.48 12.07
N LYS A 69 -13.28 44.46 10.96
CA LYS A 69 -13.78 44.12 9.61
C LYS A 69 -14.69 42.88 9.68
N PRO A 70 -15.94 42.89 9.15
CA PRO A 70 -16.90 41.80 9.37
C PRO A 70 -16.41 40.38 8.97
N GLY A 71 -15.49 40.28 8.01
CA GLY A 71 -14.87 38.99 7.64
C GLY A 71 -13.99 38.37 8.74
N ALA A 72 -13.29 39.19 9.54
CA ALA A 72 -12.39 38.71 10.59
C ALA A 72 -13.13 37.89 11.66
N THR A 73 -14.37 38.29 11.99
CA THR A 73 -15.23 37.59 12.95
C THR A 73 -15.57 36.17 12.47
N LYS A 74 -15.95 36.00 11.20
CA LYS A 74 -16.27 34.69 10.61
C LYS A 74 -15.09 33.73 10.66
N ILE A 75 -13.90 34.19 10.27
CA ILE A 75 -12.69 33.34 10.24
C ILE A 75 -12.33 32.88 11.66
N GLN A 76 -12.38 33.79 12.65
CA GLN A 76 -12.13 33.42 14.04
C GLN A 76 -13.20 32.49 14.61
N GLN A 77 -14.47 32.62 14.21
CA GLN A 77 -15.52 31.66 14.56
C GLN A 77 -15.21 30.28 13.98
N PHE A 78 -14.93 30.17 12.67
CA PHE A 78 -14.55 28.91 12.01
C PHE A 78 -13.37 28.23 12.72
N ALA A 79 -12.26 28.96 12.90
CA ALA A 79 -11.04 28.44 13.52
C ALA A 79 -11.28 27.91 14.95
N ARG A 80 -12.03 28.65 15.79
CA ARG A 80 -12.39 28.22 17.15
C ARG A 80 -13.26 26.96 17.16
N CYS A 81 -14.13 26.79 16.16
CA CYS A 81 -15.05 25.66 16.10
C CYS A 81 -14.39 24.39 15.56
N LEU A 82 -13.51 24.52 14.56
CA LEU A 82 -12.66 23.42 14.08
C LEU A 82 -11.76 22.91 15.21
N MET A 83 -11.12 23.80 15.98
CA MET A 83 -10.33 23.46 17.18
C MET A 83 -11.15 22.86 18.33
N ARG A 84 -12.49 22.87 18.26
CA ARG A 84 -13.40 22.28 19.26
C ARG A 84 -14.11 21.02 18.76
N GLY A 85 -14.03 20.71 17.46
CA GLY A 85 -14.86 19.69 16.83
C GLY A 85 -16.36 19.97 16.92
N THR A 86 -16.77 21.23 16.73
CA THR A 86 -18.19 21.64 16.77
C THR A 86 -18.63 22.31 15.48
N ARG A 87 -19.85 22.02 14.99
CA ARG A 87 -20.48 22.74 13.85
C ARG A 87 -21.20 24.04 14.26
N VAL A 88 -21.13 24.39 15.54
CA VAL A 88 -21.91 25.46 16.18
C VAL A 88 -20.96 26.47 16.84
N ALA A 89 -21.23 27.75 16.64
CA ALA A 89 -20.49 28.86 17.22
C ALA A 89 -20.84 29.09 18.71
N THR A 90 -20.10 29.99 19.38
CA THR A 90 -20.25 30.28 20.81
C THR A 90 -21.61 30.86 21.23
N ASP A 91 -22.40 31.32 20.27
CA ASP A 91 -23.74 31.89 20.44
C ASP A 91 -24.88 30.89 20.10
N GLY A 92 -24.55 29.67 19.71
CA GLY A 92 -25.52 28.64 19.29
C GLY A 92 -25.86 28.68 17.80
N SER A 93 -25.30 29.59 17.00
CA SER A 93 -25.55 29.65 15.55
C SER A 93 -24.71 28.62 14.75
N PRO A 94 -25.21 28.12 13.61
CA PRO A 94 -24.42 27.29 12.69
C PRO A 94 -23.35 28.14 11.98
N ILE A 95 -22.19 27.55 11.73
CA ILE A 95 -21.02 28.26 11.19
C ILE A 95 -21.24 28.60 9.70
N CYS A 96 -21.11 29.89 9.35
CA CYS A 96 -21.23 30.36 7.97
C CYS A 96 -19.86 30.41 7.27
N VAL A 97 -19.49 29.31 6.60
CA VAL A 97 -18.31 29.21 5.71
C VAL A 97 -18.39 30.05 4.43
N VAL A 98 -19.59 30.51 4.04
CA VAL A 98 -19.81 31.22 2.76
C VAL A 98 -18.97 32.49 2.67
N GLY A 99 -18.15 32.57 1.61
CA GLY A 99 -17.17 33.62 1.36
C GLY A 99 -15.77 33.35 1.91
N LEU A 100 -15.55 32.23 2.59
CA LEU A 100 -14.23 31.77 3.04
C LEU A 100 -13.67 30.71 2.09
N CYS A 101 -12.34 30.66 2.02
CA CYS A 101 -11.57 29.56 1.43
C CYS A 101 -10.36 29.26 2.32
N GLY A 102 -9.66 28.15 2.08
CA GLY A 102 -8.49 27.82 2.89
C GLY A 102 -7.47 26.89 2.24
N ARG A 103 -6.25 26.89 2.78
CA ARG A 103 -5.11 26.09 2.31
C ARG A 103 -4.64 25.18 3.43
N ILE A 104 -4.48 23.88 3.16
CA ILE A 104 -3.72 23.00 4.05
C ILE A 104 -2.24 23.06 3.63
N CYS A 105 -1.44 23.75 4.42
CA CYS A 105 0.02 23.73 4.32
C CYS A 105 0.59 22.50 5.04
N ARG A 106 1.70 21.96 4.52
CA ARG A 106 2.48 20.87 5.13
C ARG A 106 3.95 21.28 5.25
N GLY A 107 4.59 20.91 6.36
CA GLY A 107 5.99 21.24 6.63
C GLY A 107 6.51 20.59 7.92
N SER A 108 7.82 20.45 8.06
CA SER A 108 8.46 19.85 9.25
C SER A 108 9.18 20.87 10.15
N ARG A 109 9.33 22.12 9.69
CA ARG A 109 9.98 23.25 10.40
C ARG A 109 9.07 24.49 10.39
N PRO A 110 9.24 25.48 11.29
CA PRO A 110 8.40 26.69 11.29
C PRO A 110 8.45 27.51 9.99
N THR A 111 9.62 27.59 9.35
CA THR A 111 9.84 28.25 8.04
C THR A 111 8.95 27.72 6.92
N ASP A 112 8.56 26.45 7.05
CA ASP A 112 7.83 25.68 6.04
C ASP A 112 6.36 26.10 5.95
N PHE A 113 5.93 26.97 6.87
CA PHE A 113 4.60 27.57 6.96
C PHE A 113 4.63 29.09 6.76
N GLU A 114 5.74 29.67 6.27
CA GLU A 114 5.80 31.11 5.98
C GLU A 114 4.96 31.52 4.75
N THR A 115 4.64 30.59 3.85
CA THR A 115 3.80 30.85 2.65
C THR A 115 2.65 29.84 2.52
N LEU A 116 1.69 30.11 1.63
CA LEU A 116 0.60 29.17 1.32
C LEU A 116 1.08 27.94 0.52
N LEU A 117 2.35 27.93 0.10
CA LEU A 117 3.06 26.76 -0.42
C LEU A 117 4.18 26.35 0.54
N GLY A 118 4.38 25.04 0.64
CA GLY A 118 5.35 24.43 1.55
C GLY A 118 6.78 24.45 1.02
N PRO A 119 7.74 23.94 1.82
CA PRO A 119 9.19 24.06 1.60
C PRO A 119 9.72 23.14 0.49
N ALA A 120 8.87 22.24 0.00
CA ALA A 120 9.20 21.20 -0.97
C ALA A 120 9.13 21.70 -2.43
N GLU A 121 8.67 22.92 -2.67
CA GLU A 121 8.51 23.50 -4.01
C GLU A 121 9.59 24.55 -4.36
N ASP A 122 10.52 24.83 -3.43
CA ASP A 122 11.59 25.85 -3.58
C ASP A 122 13.00 25.23 -3.73
N GLN A 123 13.20 23.99 -3.23
CA GLN A 123 14.52 23.34 -3.18
C GLN A 123 15.00 22.72 -4.52
N SER A 124 14.16 22.67 -5.55
CA SER A 124 14.50 22.08 -6.86
C SER A 124 15.31 23.02 -7.77
N GLY A 125 15.53 24.28 -7.37
CA GLY A 125 16.12 25.31 -8.22
C GLY A 125 15.21 25.79 -9.36
N GLN A 126 13.94 25.38 -9.36
CA GLN A 126 12.90 25.99 -10.18
C GLN A 126 12.47 27.33 -9.59
N GLU A 127 11.73 28.13 -10.35
CA GLU A 127 10.95 29.21 -9.74
C GLU A 127 9.87 28.60 -8.84
N ALA A 128 9.89 28.92 -7.55
CA ALA A 128 8.83 28.55 -6.61
C ALA A 128 7.45 28.88 -7.21
N ALA A 129 6.51 27.92 -7.11
CA ALA A 129 5.23 28.03 -7.79
C ALA A 129 4.50 29.31 -7.36
N ARG A 130 4.05 30.10 -8.34
CA ARG A 130 3.59 31.47 -8.09
C ARG A 130 2.10 31.55 -7.75
N LEU A 131 1.39 30.44 -7.79
CA LEU A 131 -0.03 30.31 -7.46
C LEU A 131 -0.28 29.12 -6.53
N THR A 132 -1.35 29.17 -5.75
CA THR A 132 -1.70 28.15 -4.75
C THR A 132 -3.16 27.74 -4.87
N TRP A 133 -3.43 26.48 -4.51
CA TRP A 133 -4.74 25.85 -4.59
C TRP A 133 -5.42 25.85 -3.22
N LEU A 134 -6.62 26.41 -3.16
CA LEU A 134 -7.44 26.58 -1.98
C LEU A 134 -8.67 25.67 -2.07
N VAL A 135 -9.10 25.18 -0.92
CA VAL A 135 -10.39 24.52 -0.72
C VAL A 135 -11.46 25.59 -0.55
N GLY A 136 -12.58 25.45 -1.25
CA GLY A 136 -13.73 26.35 -1.19
C GLY A 136 -14.59 26.24 0.08
N PRO A 137 -15.71 26.97 0.16
CA PRO A 137 -16.58 26.99 1.33
C PRO A 137 -17.14 25.61 1.71
N ASP A 138 -17.48 24.80 0.73
CA ASP A 138 -18.02 23.45 0.91
C ASP A 138 -16.98 22.49 1.49
N GLY A 139 -15.74 22.50 0.97
CA GLY A 139 -14.66 21.70 1.52
C GLY A 139 -14.21 22.17 2.92
N LEU A 140 -14.38 23.46 3.26
CA LEU A 140 -14.24 23.94 4.64
C LEU A 140 -15.33 23.38 5.57
N ASP A 141 -16.57 23.22 5.09
CA ASP A 141 -17.65 22.57 5.85
C ASP A 141 -17.44 21.05 5.97
N THR A 142 -16.91 20.41 4.91
CA THR A 142 -16.47 19.02 4.90
C THR A 142 -15.37 18.78 5.95
N LEU A 143 -14.37 19.67 6.05
CA LEU A 143 -13.32 19.63 7.08
C LEU A 143 -13.91 19.75 8.51
N ILE A 144 -14.80 20.72 8.74
CA ILE A 144 -15.47 20.85 10.06
C ILE A 144 -16.34 19.63 10.38
N SER A 145 -17.04 19.08 9.39
CA SER A 145 -17.88 17.88 9.55
C SER A 145 -17.04 16.64 9.89
N ALA A 146 -15.85 16.51 9.30
CA ALA A 146 -14.90 15.42 9.56
C ALA A 146 -14.36 15.42 11.01
N VAL A 147 -14.30 16.57 11.68
CA VAL A 147 -13.90 16.69 13.10
C VAL A 147 -15.11 16.67 14.05
N ALA A 148 -16.28 17.13 13.61
CA ALA A 148 -17.48 17.07 14.44
C ALA A 148 -18.06 15.65 14.55
N GLY A 149 -18.06 14.89 13.44
CA GLY A 149 -18.63 13.55 13.38
C GLY A 149 -17.91 12.51 14.24
N SER A 150 -16.61 12.69 14.53
CA SER A 150 -15.84 11.79 15.39
C SER A 150 -16.25 11.83 16.87
N ASN A 151 -17.04 12.82 17.28
CA ASN A 151 -17.35 13.10 18.68
C ASN A 151 -18.78 12.66 19.10
N THR A 152 -19.60 12.16 18.17
CA THR A 152 -21.07 12.12 18.34
C THR A 152 -21.73 10.73 18.29
N THR A 153 -21.01 9.66 17.95
CA THR A 153 -21.57 8.29 17.88
C THR A 153 -20.98 7.37 18.95
N ALA A 154 -21.81 6.56 19.60
CA ALA A 154 -21.34 5.55 20.57
C ALA A 154 -20.47 4.45 19.90
N GLU A 155 -20.56 4.30 18.58
CA GLU A 155 -19.72 3.40 17.78
C GLU A 155 -18.24 3.81 17.77
N ALA A 156 -17.93 5.08 18.09
CA ALA A 156 -16.56 5.57 18.25
C ALA A 156 -15.80 4.97 19.46
N GLU A 157 -16.48 4.26 20.36
CA GLU A 157 -15.80 3.47 21.42
C GLU A 157 -15.28 2.12 20.91
N THR A 158 -15.79 1.59 19.78
CA THR A 158 -15.43 0.26 19.26
C THR A 158 -14.64 0.29 17.95
N THR A 159 -14.71 1.38 17.19
CA THR A 159 -13.76 1.68 16.11
C THR A 159 -12.74 2.69 16.60
N ALA A 160 -11.44 2.48 16.34
CA ALA A 160 -10.41 3.40 16.82
C ALA A 160 -10.61 4.77 16.14
N ALA A 161 -11.04 5.75 16.93
CA ALA A 161 -11.37 7.08 16.43
C ALA A 161 -10.20 7.66 15.61
N LEU A 162 -10.52 7.99 14.36
CA LEU A 162 -9.61 8.59 13.39
C LEU A 162 -8.88 9.79 14.02
N PRO A 163 -7.53 9.86 13.97
CA PRO A 163 -6.82 11.11 14.25
C PRO A 163 -7.44 12.19 13.35
N PRO A 164 -8.06 13.26 13.88
CA PRO A 164 -8.99 14.07 13.08
C PRO A 164 -8.36 14.69 11.82
N VAL A 165 -7.07 14.96 11.88
CA VAL A 165 -6.22 15.38 10.75
C VAL A 165 -6.20 14.40 9.57
N ILE A 166 -6.20 13.08 9.79
CA ILE A 166 -6.23 12.10 8.70
C ILE A 166 -7.60 12.13 8.01
N ASN A 167 -8.69 12.21 8.80
CA ASN A 167 -10.05 12.30 8.27
C ASN A 167 -10.22 13.59 7.45
N MET A 168 -9.72 14.71 7.99
CA MET A 168 -9.67 16.01 7.31
C MET A 168 -8.89 15.96 5.99
N LEU A 169 -7.69 15.37 5.97
CA LEU A 169 -6.88 15.28 4.76
C LEU A 169 -7.56 14.43 3.67
N MET A 170 -8.09 13.27 4.04
CA MET A 170 -8.80 12.40 3.10
C MET A 170 -10.08 13.07 2.56
N SER A 171 -10.81 13.80 3.39
CA SER A 171 -12.06 14.46 2.98
C SER A 171 -11.87 15.65 2.01
N VAL A 172 -10.63 16.15 1.86
CA VAL A 172 -10.25 17.13 0.82
C VAL A 172 -9.26 16.56 -0.22
N GLY A 173 -9.26 15.25 -0.43
CA GLY A 173 -8.60 14.63 -1.59
C GLY A 173 -7.08 14.47 -1.49
N TYR A 174 -6.57 14.17 -0.29
CA TYR A 174 -5.27 13.51 -0.10
C TYR A 174 -5.46 11.98 -0.12
N THR A 175 -4.55 11.24 -0.77
CA THR A 175 -4.56 9.77 -0.68
C THR A 175 -4.07 9.29 0.69
N VAL A 176 -4.29 8.02 1.01
CA VAL A 176 -3.73 7.43 2.23
C VAL A 176 -2.21 7.32 2.12
N LEU A 177 -1.67 6.99 0.94
CA LEU A 177 -0.22 6.96 0.72
C LEU A 177 0.45 8.34 0.88
N ASP A 178 -0.15 9.42 0.36
CA ASP A 178 0.37 10.79 0.51
C ASP A 178 0.34 11.25 1.97
N THR A 179 -0.72 10.88 2.68
CA THR A 179 -0.90 11.17 4.10
C THR A 179 0.13 10.41 4.94
N TYR A 180 0.30 9.10 4.68
CA TYR A 180 1.32 8.28 5.34
C TYR A 180 2.74 8.80 5.09
N ARG A 181 3.15 9.00 3.83
CA ARG A 181 4.49 9.53 3.49
C ARG A 181 4.72 10.88 4.15
N GLY A 182 3.78 11.81 3.98
CA GLY A 182 3.87 13.17 4.52
C GLY A 182 4.06 13.18 6.04
N ILE A 183 3.29 12.40 6.78
CA ILE A 183 3.38 12.34 8.26
C ILE A 183 4.61 11.54 8.71
N VAL A 184 4.76 10.30 8.22
CA VAL A 184 5.62 9.28 8.82
C VAL A 184 7.06 9.36 8.33
N LYS A 185 7.24 9.56 7.03
CA LYS A 185 8.55 9.56 6.38
C LYS A 185 9.19 10.95 6.41
N ASP A 186 8.38 11.97 6.08
CA ASP A 186 8.85 13.35 5.95
C ASP A 186 8.70 14.16 7.25
N GLY A 187 7.98 13.62 8.24
CA GLY A 187 7.76 14.26 9.54
C GLY A 187 6.84 15.50 9.51
N ASN A 188 6.00 15.68 8.47
CA ASN A 188 5.21 16.90 8.32
C ASN A 188 4.15 17.06 9.42
N SER A 189 4.09 18.27 9.96
CA SER A 189 2.89 18.83 10.60
C SER A 189 1.99 19.48 9.55
N TYR A 190 0.71 19.67 9.90
CA TYR A 190 -0.30 20.25 8.99
C TYR A 190 -0.95 21.49 9.59
N LEU A 191 -1.09 22.54 8.77
CA LEU A 191 -1.63 23.85 9.16
C LEU A 191 -2.70 24.27 8.15
N LEU A 192 -3.95 24.43 8.59
CA LEU A 192 -5.00 25.01 7.76
C LEU A 192 -4.97 26.54 7.91
N VAL A 193 -4.78 27.24 6.80
CA VAL A 193 -4.86 28.71 6.70
C VAL A 193 -6.22 29.06 6.12
N VAL A 194 -7.01 29.90 6.79
CA VAL A 194 -8.38 30.27 6.39
C VAL A 194 -8.47 31.77 6.16
N MET A 195 -9.11 32.18 5.06
CA MET A 195 -9.12 33.56 4.55
C MET A 195 -10.45 33.88 3.83
N PRO A 196 -10.83 35.16 3.63
CA PRO A 196 -11.92 35.53 2.73
C PRO A 196 -11.45 35.41 1.29
N ALA A 197 -12.25 34.76 0.44
CA ALA A 197 -11.91 34.61 -0.97
C ALA A 197 -11.80 35.98 -1.69
N ALA A 198 -12.68 36.93 -1.33
CA ALA A 198 -12.70 38.27 -1.91
C ALA A 198 -11.46 39.11 -1.53
N ASP A 199 -11.13 39.22 -0.23
CA ASP A 199 -9.97 39.98 0.27
C ASP A 199 -8.65 39.52 -0.37
N MET A 200 -8.55 38.23 -0.72
CA MET A 200 -7.32 37.62 -1.25
C MET A 200 -7.23 37.60 -2.78
N ASN A 201 -8.21 38.19 -3.49
CA ASN A 201 -8.34 38.11 -4.95
C ASN A 201 -8.42 36.65 -5.47
N ALA A 202 -8.96 35.73 -4.67
CA ALA A 202 -9.10 34.35 -5.11
C ALA A 202 -10.13 34.23 -6.25
N ARG A 203 -9.95 33.23 -7.11
CA ARG A 203 -10.89 32.82 -8.16
C ARG A 203 -11.33 31.39 -7.92
N LEU A 204 -12.55 31.06 -8.33
CA LEU A 204 -12.95 29.67 -8.54
C LEU A 204 -12.03 29.08 -9.61
N ALA A 205 -11.59 27.82 -9.46
CA ALA A 205 -10.62 27.17 -10.34
C ALA A 205 -11.26 26.70 -11.66
N THR A 206 -11.87 27.62 -12.39
CA THR A 206 -12.30 27.41 -13.78
C THR A 206 -11.12 27.60 -14.74
N TRP A 207 -11.29 27.24 -16.02
CA TRP A 207 -10.29 27.58 -17.05
C TRP A 207 -10.04 29.10 -17.16
N ASP A 208 -11.08 29.93 -17.04
CA ASP A 208 -10.94 31.38 -17.00
C ASP A 208 -10.21 31.87 -15.74
N GLY A 209 -10.61 31.40 -14.56
CA GLY A 209 -9.97 31.77 -13.29
C GLY A 209 -8.50 31.38 -13.24
N LEU A 210 -8.15 30.23 -13.83
CA LEU A 210 -6.78 29.77 -13.97
C LEU A 210 -5.99 30.68 -14.93
N LEU A 211 -6.58 31.08 -16.05
CA LEU A 211 -5.95 32.00 -16.98
C LEU A 211 -5.74 33.40 -16.38
N GLU A 212 -6.68 33.91 -15.59
CA GLU A 212 -6.50 35.18 -14.84
C GLU A 212 -5.33 35.11 -13.86
N VAL A 213 -5.30 34.11 -12.98
CA VAL A 213 -4.23 33.95 -11.98
C VAL A 213 -2.87 33.71 -12.66
N LEU A 214 -2.83 32.96 -13.77
CA LEU A 214 -1.61 32.79 -14.56
C LEU A 214 -1.12 34.09 -15.22
N ARG A 215 -2.03 34.96 -15.68
CA ARG A 215 -1.69 36.30 -16.22
C ARG A 215 -1.10 37.21 -15.13
N GLU A 216 -1.63 37.14 -13.89
CA GLU A 216 -1.05 37.87 -12.74
C GLU A 216 0.34 37.35 -12.33
N CYS A 217 0.58 36.04 -12.47
CA CYS A 217 1.79 35.37 -11.98
C CYS A 217 2.93 35.27 -13.01
N TYR A 218 2.60 35.15 -14.29
CA TYR A 218 3.49 34.91 -15.42
C TYR A 218 3.11 35.80 -16.62
N PRO A 219 3.19 37.15 -16.49
CA PRO A 219 2.71 38.10 -17.51
C PRO A 219 3.48 38.03 -18.85
N ASP A 220 4.69 37.49 -18.84
CA ASP A 220 5.49 37.15 -20.04
C ASP A 220 4.94 35.96 -20.82
N LEU A 221 4.35 34.97 -20.13
CA LEU A 221 3.70 33.83 -20.77
C LEU A 221 2.27 34.14 -21.22
N ALA A 222 1.63 35.17 -20.65
CA ALA A 222 0.23 35.52 -20.91
C ALA A 222 -0.16 35.58 -22.40
N PRO A 223 0.62 36.15 -23.34
CA PRO A 223 0.27 36.17 -24.76
C PRO A 223 0.29 34.76 -25.38
N HIS A 224 1.29 33.96 -25.03
CA HIS A 224 1.50 32.61 -25.56
C HIS A 224 0.50 31.60 -24.99
N LEU A 225 0.13 31.73 -23.72
CA LEU A 225 -0.95 30.95 -23.11
C LEU A 225 -2.29 31.29 -23.77
N SER A 226 -2.57 32.58 -23.99
CA SER A 226 -3.86 33.04 -24.54
C SER A 226 -4.13 32.58 -25.97
N SER A 227 -3.09 32.31 -26.79
CA SER A 227 -3.27 31.80 -28.16
C SER A 227 -3.54 30.29 -28.23
N VAL A 228 -3.22 29.53 -27.17
CA VAL A 228 -3.41 28.07 -27.09
C VAL A 228 -4.55 27.68 -26.14
N TRP A 229 -5.02 28.60 -25.29
CA TRP A 229 -6.05 28.32 -24.27
C TRP A 229 -7.37 27.72 -24.79
N PRO A 230 -7.98 28.23 -25.89
CA PRO A 230 -9.24 27.66 -26.39
C PRO A 230 -9.08 26.24 -26.91
N ASP A 231 -7.89 25.91 -27.43
CA ASP A 231 -7.54 24.53 -27.78
C ASP A 231 -7.32 23.69 -26.52
N LEU A 232 -6.65 24.22 -25.49
CA LEU A 232 -6.36 23.49 -24.25
C LEU A 232 -7.63 23.12 -23.48
N GLU A 233 -8.59 24.04 -23.38
CA GLU A 233 -9.89 23.80 -22.73
C GLU A 233 -10.69 22.71 -23.46
N ARG A 234 -10.84 22.83 -24.79
CA ARG A 234 -11.51 21.83 -25.64
C ARG A 234 -10.78 20.48 -25.62
N ASP A 235 -9.46 20.48 -25.69
CA ASP A 235 -8.66 19.26 -25.63
C ASP A 235 -8.80 18.61 -24.24
N SER A 236 -8.83 19.37 -23.14
CA SER A 236 -8.98 18.82 -21.78
C SER A 236 -10.34 18.17 -21.49
N THR A 237 -11.38 18.55 -22.25
CA THR A 237 -12.73 18.00 -22.14
C THR A 237 -12.99 16.85 -23.11
N THR A 238 -12.09 16.61 -24.07
CA THR A 238 -12.22 15.56 -25.11
C THR A 238 -11.10 14.52 -25.07
N LEU A 239 -9.94 14.84 -24.47
CA LEU A 239 -8.77 13.98 -24.35
C LEU A 239 -8.40 13.85 -22.87
N GLY A 240 -8.31 12.61 -22.37
CA GLY A 240 -7.85 12.35 -21.01
C GLY A 240 -6.40 12.77 -20.79
N PHE A 241 -6.01 13.02 -19.54
CA PHE A 241 -4.64 13.39 -19.16
C PHE A 241 -3.59 12.44 -19.77
N ASP A 242 -3.84 11.13 -19.70
CA ASP A 242 -2.97 10.05 -20.19
C ASP A 242 -2.79 10.05 -21.73
N GLU A 243 -3.67 10.72 -22.49
CA GLU A 243 -3.53 10.94 -23.93
C GLU A 243 -2.66 12.17 -24.22
N LEU A 244 -2.83 13.26 -23.45
CA LEU A 244 -1.95 14.43 -23.52
C LEU A 244 -0.53 14.09 -23.04
N GLU A 245 -0.38 13.25 -22.02
CA GLU A 245 0.90 12.73 -21.54
C GLU A 245 1.57 11.84 -22.60
N ARG A 246 0.84 10.93 -23.26
CA ARG A 246 1.41 10.11 -24.35
C ARG A 246 1.90 10.96 -25.54
N ARG A 247 1.21 12.06 -25.86
CA ARG A 247 1.66 13.03 -26.87
C ARG A 247 2.92 13.78 -26.44
N TYR A 248 2.97 14.24 -25.19
CA TYR A 248 4.17 14.85 -24.60
C TYR A 248 5.38 13.89 -24.64
N ILE A 249 5.20 12.62 -24.27
CA ILE A 249 6.24 11.58 -24.35
C ILE A 249 6.71 11.34 -25.79
N SER A 250 5.83 11.45 -26.79
CA SER A 250 6.19 11.25 -28.20
C SER A 250 7.07 12.34 -28.82
N GLU A 251 7.30 13.45 -28.09
CA GLU A 251 8.22 14.54 -28.46
C GLU A 251 9.51 14.51 -27.59
N ASP A 252 9.98 13.29 -27.25
CA ASP A 252 11.19 12.99 -26.47
C ASP A 252 11.23 13.51 -25.01
N PHE A 253 10.09 13.97 -24.47
CA PHE A 253 9.97 14.33 -23.05
C PHE A 253 9.73 13.11 -22.14
N PRO A 254 10.12 13.16 -20.85
CA PRO A 254 9.82 12.09 -19.89
C PRO A 254 8.33 12.05 -19.50
N PRO A 255 7.81 10.89 -19.05
CA PRO A 255 6.46 10.77 -18.49
C PRO A 255 6.26 11.67 -17.25
N LEU A 256 5.03 12.13 -17.06
CA LEU A 256 4.59 12.96 -15.93
C LEU A 256 4.10 12.10 -14.75
N SER A 257 3.56 10.92 -15.05
CA SER A 257 2.94 9.98 -14.11
C SER A 257 3.92 9.25 -13.17
N GLY A 258 5.23 9.28 -13.45
CA GLY A 258 6.27 8.55 -12.70
C GLY A 258 7.14 9.40 -11.77
N LEU A 259 6.76 10.64 -11.46
CA LEU A 259 7.67 11.62 -10.86
C LEU A 259 7.81 11.52 -9.34
N HIS A 260 8.99 11.09 -8.90
CA HIS A 260 9.62 11.65 -7.70
C HIS A 260 10.34 12.96 -8.06
N GLN A 261 10.46 13.89 -7.09
CA GLN A 261 10.91 15.29 -7.34
C GLN A 261 12.35 15.43 -7.89
N GLU A 262 13.14 14.36 -7.94
CA GLU A 262 14.57 14.39 -8.28
C GLU A 262 14.85 14.45 -9.80
N SER A 263 13.92 14.04 -10.67
CA SER A 263 14.13 14.03 -12.14
C SER A 263 13.64 15.28 -12.88
N VAL A 264 13.28 16.34 -12.14
CA VAL A 264 12.45 17.45 -12.65
C VAL A 264 13.16 18.36 -13.67
N SER A 265 14.50 18.30 -13.76
CA SER A 265 15.33 19.03 -14.72
C SER A 265 15.08 18.69 -16.21
N LYS A 266 14.23 17.69 -16.49
CA LYS A 266 13.89 17.24 -17.85
C LYS A 266 12.52 17.74 -18.36
N HIS A 267 11.78 18.53 -17.59
CA HIS A 267 10.47 19.06 -18.02
C HIS A 267 10.57 20.41 -18.72
N ILE A 268 9.46 20.79 -19.36
CA ILE A 268 9.31 22.09 -20.01
C ILE A 268 9.36 23.22 -18.98
N SER A 269 10.45 24.00 -19.01
CA SER A 269 10.63 25.18 -18.16
C SER A 269 9.80 26.35 -18.67
N ARG A 270 9.57 27.37 -17.81
CA ARG A 270 8.96 28.65 -18.21
C ARG A 270 9.66 29.28 -19.42
N ALA A 271 11.00 29.29 -19.42
CA ALA A 271 11.80 29.79 -20.54
C ALA A 271 11.51 29.01 -21.82
N ARG A 272 11.50 27.67 -21.77
CA ARG A 272 11.23 26.83 -22.95
C ARG A 272 9.78 26.95 -23.44
N LEU A 273 8.82 27.18 -22.55
CA LEU A 273 7.43 27.48 -22.91
C LEU A 273 7.32 28.83 -23.66
N GLY A 274 8.06 29.84 -23.21
CA GLY A 274 8.17 31.14 -23.88
C GLY A 274 8.84 31.05 -25.25
N GLU A 275 9.94 30.30 -25.37
CA GLU A 275 10.60 30.01 -26.66
C GLU A 275 9.63 29.35 -27.64
N LEU A 276 8.98 28.25 -27.25
CA LEU A 276 7.98 27.58 -28.09
C LEU A 276 6.80 28.49 -28.46
N GLY A 277 6.42 29.40 -27.55
CA GLY A 277 5.41 30.44 -27.79
C GLY A 277 5.85 31.46 -28.85
N ALA A 278 7.10 31.91 -28.80
CA ALA A 278 7.68 32.85 -29.77
C ALA A 278 7.97 32.18 -31.13
N GLU A 279 8.33 30.89 -31.14
CA GLU A 279 8.52 30.07 -32.34
C GLU A 279 7.21 29.66 -33.03
N GLY A 280 6.03 29.92 -32.44
CA GLY A 280 4.73 29.42 -32.93
C GLY A 280 4.55 27.90 -32.80
N LYS A 281 5.43 27.24 -32.03
CA LYS A 281 5.48 25.78 -31.84
C LYS A 281 4.78 25.30 -30.57
N LEU A 282 4.29 26.21 -29.71
CA LEU A 282 3.54 25.87 -28.52
C LEU A 282 2.25 25.07 -28.86
N ARG A 283 1.92 24.05 -28.05
CA ARG A 283 0.77 23.16 -28.24
C ARG A 283 0.07 22.88 -26.89
N THR A 284 -1.12 22.29 -26.92
CA THR A 284 -1.93 22.02 -25.72
C THR A 284 -1.21 21.09 -24.73
N HIS A 285 -0.54 20.04 -25.20
CA HIS A 285 0.25 19.14 -24.34
C HIS A 285 1.46 19.83 -23.69
N HIS A 286 2.15 20.74 -24.39
CA HIS A 286 3.23 21.56 -23.83
C HIS A 286 2.73 22.41 -22.65
N VAL A 287 1.58 23.08 -22.82
CA VAL A 287 0.99 23.91 -21.75
C VAL A 287 0.50 23.03 -20.60
N ARG A 288 -0.18 21.89 -20.86
CA ARG A 288 -0.65 20.98 -19.80
C ARG A 288 0.51 20.38 -19.00
N ALA A 289 1.63 20.02 -19.63
CA ALA A 289 2.82 19.52 -18.95
C ALA A 289 3.46 20.61 -18.06
N TRP A 290 3.58 21.84 -18.55
CA TRP A 290 4.05 22.97 -17.74
C TRP A 290 3.11 23.28 -16.57
N LEU A 291 1.79 23.28 -16.79
CA LEU A 291 0.79 23.51 -15.75
C LEU A 291 0.81 22.43 -14.66
N PHE A 292 1.05 21.17 -15.02
CA PHE A 292 1.20 20.08 -14.04
C PHE A 292 2.40 20.32 -13.11
N VAL A 293 3.55 20.71 -13.66
CA VAL A 293 4.81 20.90 -12.91
C VAL A 293 4.89 22.23 -12.18
N ALA A 294 4.60 23.35 -12.84
CA ALA A 294 4.83 24.71 -12.33
C ALA A 294 3.60 25.37 -11.68
N ALA A 295 2.40 24.85 -11.94
CA ALA A 295 1.15 25.34 -11.38
C ALA A 295 0.39 24.27 -10.56
N ASN A 296 0.96 23.07 -10.38
CA ASN A 296 0.36 21.96 -9.62
C ASN A 296 -1.06 21.58 -10.11
N VAL A 297 -1.34 21.77 -11.40
CA VAL A 297 -2.62 21.39 -12.04
C VAL A 297 -2.69 19.86 -12.12
N ARG A 298 -3.41 19.25 -11.18
CA ARG A 298 -3.53 17.79 -11.04
C ARG A 298 -4.18 17.12 -12.27
N LYS A 299 -3.91 15.81 -12.46
CA LYS A 299 -4.40 15.01 -13.62
C LYS A 299 -5.92 15.11 -13.85
N ASN A 300 -6.67 15.18 -12.76
CA ASN A 300 -8.12 15.25 -12.63
C ASN A 300 -8.73 16.66 -12.85
N PHE A 301 -7.93 17.72 -12.94
CA PHE A 301 -8.44 19.09 -13.11
C PHE A 301 -9.13 19.26 -14.47
N ARG A 302 -10.44 19.52 -14.43
CA ARG A 302 -11.32 19.75 -15.60
C ARG A 302 -11.65 21.22 -15.87
N GLY A 303 -11.29 22.14 -14.97
CA GLY A 303 -11.54 23.58 -15.13
C GLY A 303 -13.01 24.00 -15.05
N ASP A 304 -13.84 23.25 -14.33
CA ASP A 304 -15.22 23.64 -13.98
C ASP A 304 -15.34 24.23 -12.55
N GLY A 305 -14.23 24.38 -11.82
CA GLY A 305 -14.18 24.95 -10.47
C GLY A 305 -14.14 23.96 -9.31
N TYR A 306 -13.95 22.65 -9.54
CA TYR A 306 -14.11 21.63 -8.49
C TYR A 306 -13.06 20.53 -8.58
N THR A 307 -12.75 19.91 -7.43
CA THR A 307 -12.00 18.65 -7.37
C THR A 307 -12.82 17.55 -8.07
N TRP A 308 -12.19 16.77 -8.95
CA TRP A 308 -12.79 15.52 -9.45
C TRP A 308 -12.09 14.32 -8.82
N LEU A 309 -12.83 13.43 -8.16
CA LEU A 309 -12.25 12.24 -7.54
C LEU A 309 -11.76 11.24 -8.60
N ALA A 310 -10.94 10.27 -8.19
CA ALA A 310 -10.43 9.22 -9.10
C ALA A 310 -11.56 8.38 -9.75
N SER A 311 -12.73 8.30 -9.10
CA SER A 311 -13.97 7.73 -9.63
C SER A 311 -14.60 8.52 -10.78
N GLY A 312 -14.17 9.77 -11.01
CA GLY A 312 -14.87 10.70 -11.88
C GLY A 312 -16.10 11.36 -11.23
N GLU A 313 -16.28 11.21 -9.91
CA GLU A 313 -17.26 11.98 -9.13
C GLU A 313 -16.77 13.42 -8.89
N LYS A 314 -17.73 14.33 -8.71
CA LYS A 314 -17.48 15.75 -8.43
C LYS A 314 -17.40 15.97 -6.91
N GLY A 315 -16.26 16.46 -6.44
CA GLY A 315 -15.96 16.78 -5.04
C GLY A 315 -16.16 18.26 -4.73
N ASN A 316 -15.37 18.76 -3.77
CA ASN A 316 -15.46 20.14 -3.26
C ASN A 316 -15.09 21.20 -4.32
N GLU A 317 -15.52 22.45 -4.13
CA GLU A 317 -15.02 23.61 -4.89
C GLU A 317 -13.51 23.77 -4.71
N GLU A 318 -12.80 23.94 -5.83
CA GLU A 318 -11.40 24.35 -5.86
C GLU A 318 -11.32 25.83 -6.21
N TRP A 319 -10.50 26.55 -5.45
CA TRP A 319 -10.21 27.96 -5.64
C TRP A 319 -8.71 28.16 -5.82
N ILE A 320 -8.29 29.27 -6.42
CA ILE A 320 -6.90 29.56 -6.75
C ILE A 320 -6.59 31.04 -6.57
N MET A 321 -5.35 31.33 -6.16
CA MET A 321 -4.82 32.69 -6.05
C MET A 321 -3.31 32.70 -6.28
N ARG A 322 -2.73 33.88 -6.52
CA ARG A 322 -1.28 34.07 -6.42
C ARG A 322 -0.77 33.69 -5.02
N ASN A 323 0.32 32.93 -4.93
CA ASN A 323 0.95 32.58 -3.66
C ASN A 323 1.47 33.83 -2.94
N ARG A 324 1.37 33.84 -1.61
CA ARG A 324 1.77 34.94 -0.72
C ARG A 324 2.39 34.38 0.55
N ARG A 325 3.18 35.19 1.25
CA ARG A 325 3.55 34.88 2.64
C ARG A 325 2.33 35.06 3.55
N ILE A 326 2.23 34.28 4.62
CA ILE A 326 1.10 34.37 5.57
C ILE A 326 1.17 35.66 6.40
N ASP A 327 2.37 36.20 6.64
CA ASP A 327 2.57 37.48 7.34
C ASP A 327 2.23 38.72 6.49
N GLU A 328 2.01 38.55 5.18
CA GLU A 328 1.53 39.60 4.25
C GLU A 328 -0.01 39.70 4.16
N MET A 329 -0.76 38.97 5.00
CA MET A 329 -2.21 38.78 4.85
C MET A 329 -3.03 39.29 6.06
N ASP A 330 -3.56 40.51 5.98
CA ASP A 330 -4.41 41.18 7.00
C ASP A 330 -5.56 40.33 7.59
N SER A 331 -6.15 39.46 6.77
CA SER A 331 -7.43 38.77 7.02
C SER A 331 -7.25 37.24 7.04
N VAL A 332 -6.41 36.69 7.93
CA VAL A 332 -6.23 35.22 8.05
C VAL A 332 -6.37 34.70 9.48
N ALA A 333 -6.68 33.41 9.60
CA ALA A 333 -6.35 32.63 10.78
C ALA A 333 -5.66 31.32 10.38
N THR A 334 -4.76 30.86 11.23
CA THR A 334 -4.08 29.56 11.10
C THR A 334 -4.60 28.60 12.16
N VAL A 335 -4.83 27.36 11.75
CA VAL A 335 -5.34 26.27 12.61
C VAL A 335 -4.36 25.10 12.52
N PRO A 336 -3.62 24.77 13.59
CA PRO A 336 -2.77 23.57 13.60
C PRO A 336 -3.68 22.35 13.61
N LEU A 337 -3.66 21.57 12.53
CA LEU A 337 -4.42 20.31 12.45
C LEU A 337 -3.76 19.20 13.30
N GLY A 338 -2.48 19.41 13.63
CA GLY A 338 -1.67 18.52 14.45
C GLY A 338 -0.63 17.75 13.64
N GLN A 339 0.03 16.83 14.34
CA GLN A 339 1.00 15.89 13.81
C GLN A 339 0.70 14.53 14.47
N PRO A 340 -0.03 13.63 13.79
CA PRO A 340 -0.35 12.32 14.35
C PRO A 340 0.90 11.43 14.30
N THR A 341 1.02 10.47 15.20
CA THR A 341 2.23 9.63 15.25
C THR A 341 2.23 8.59 14.13
N SER A 342 3.42 8.05 13.80
CA SER A 342 3.54 6.92 12.87
C SER A 342 2.63 5.76 13.27
N ASP A 343 2.59 5.42 14.56
CA ASP A 343 1.71 4.36 15.08
C ASP A 343 0.22 4.65 14.86
N GLN A 344 -0.20 5.91 14.99
CA GLN A 344 -1.59 6.32 14.76
C GLN A 344 -1.99 6.18 13.30
N VAL A 345 -1.16 6.65 12.36
CA VAL A 345 -1.42 6.47 10.91
C VAL A 345 -1.39 4.98 10.57
N THR A 346 -0.33 4.29 10.98
CA THR A 346 -0.09 2.87 10.69
C THR A 346 -1.24 1.99 11.18
N LYS A 347 -1.68 2.19 12.43
CA LYS A 347 -2.85 1.50 12.99
C LYS A 347 -4.11 1.77 12.18
N TYR A 348 -4.41 3.04 11.91
CA TYR A 348 -5.59 3.43 11.13
C TYR A 348 -5.61 2.75 9.75
N VAL A 349 -4.53 2.86 8.99
CA VAL A 349 -4.42 2.27 7.65
C VAL A 349 -4.57 0.75 7.68
N CYS A 350 -3.94 0.09 8.64
CA CYS A 350 -4.11 -1.36 8.83
C CYS A 350 -5.54 -1.75 9.20
N GLU A 351 -6.22 -0.98 10.06
CA GLU A 351 -7.60 -1.26 10.48
C GLU A 351 -8.62 -1.00 9.37
N GLN A 352 -8.43 0.04 8.55
CA GLN A 352 -9.28 0.31 7.39
C GLN A 352 -9.06 -0.70 6.26
N PHE A 353 -7.82 -1.05 5.93
CA PHE A 353 -7.56 -2.10 4.94
C PHE A 353 -8.13 -3.46 5.41
N LYS A 354 -8.05 -3.77 6.71
CA LYS A 354 -8.77 -4.91 7.31
C LYS A 354 -10.30 -4.77 7.28
N ALA A 355 -10.86 -3.56 7.27
CA ALA A 355 -12.31 -3.34 7.17
C ALA A 355 -12.80 -3.53 5.73
N GLU A 356 -12.17 -2.90 4.75
CA GLU A 356 -12.52 -3.08 3.33
C GLU A 356 -12.23 -4.51 2.84
N GLN A 357 -11.15 -5.16 3.31
CA GLN A 357 -10.95 -6.60 3.06
C GLN A 357 -12.14 -7.44 3.56
N ARG A 358 -12.66 -7.17 4.77
CA ARG A 358 -13.84 -7.88 5.31
C ARG A 358 -15.11 -7.58 4.51
N LEU A 359 -15.31 -6.34 4.06
CA LEU A 359 -16.44 -5.98 3.20
C LEU A 359 -16.35 -6.64 1.82
N ALA A 360 -15.16 -6.70 1.22
CA ALA A 360 -14.93 -7.43 -0.02
C ALA A 360 -15.14 -8.95 0.16
N GLU A 361 -14.68 -9.54 1.27
CA GLU A 361 -14.97 -10.94 1.61
C GLU A 361 -16.47 -11.22 1.82
N GLN A 362 -17.24 -10.22 2.25
CA GLN A 362 -18.70 -10.30 2.37
C GLN A 362 -19.45 -10.07 1.04
N ARG A 363 -18.87 -9.33 0.08
CA ARG A 363 -19.40 -9.15 -1.30
C ARG A 363 -19.05 -10.30 -2.24
N ARG A 364 -17.89 -10.95 -2.04
CA ARG A 364 -17.41 -12.11 -2.81
C ARG A 364 -18.44 -13.23 -3.05
N PRO A 365 -19.38 -13.58 -2.16
CA PRO A 365 -20.43 -14.55 -2.46
C PRO A 365 -21.37 -14.13 -3.60
N ASP A 366 -21.61 -12.83 -3.76
CA ASP A 366 -22.43 -12.28 -4.85
C ASP A 366 -21.59 -11.99 -6.09
N GLU A 367 -20.36 -11.49 -5.96
CA GLU A 367 -19.39 -11.44 -7.07
C GLU A 367 -19.12 -12.83 -7.66
N ALA A 368 -19.08 -13.89 -6.84
CA ALA A 368 -18.91 -15.26 -7.31
C ALA A 368 -20.13 -15.77 -8.08
N LYS A 369 -21.36 -15.44 -7.65
CA LYS A 369 -22.59 -15.70 -8.41
C LYS A 369 -22.60 -14.93 -9.73
N ILE A 370 -22.19 -13.66 -9.72
CA ILE A 370 -22.09 -12.79 -10.90
C ILE A 370 -21.00 -13.30 -11.85
N SER A 371 -19.83 -13.68 -11.35
CA SER A 371 -18.74 -14.28 -12.14
C SER A 371 -19.15 -15.63 -12.73
N ALA A 372 -19.87 -16.46 -11.97
CA ALA A 372 -20.44 -17.71 -12.47
C ALA A 372 -21.51 -17.46 -13.55
N ALA A 373 -22.39 -16.47 -13.37
CA ALA A 373 -23.37 -16.07 -14.36
C ALA A 373 -22.72 -15.50 -15.64
N ILE A 374 -21.69 -14.66 -15.52
CA ILE A 374 -20.92 -14.14 -16.66
C ILE A 374 -20.18 -15.27 -17.38
N LYS A 375 -19.56 -16.22 -16.65
CA LYS A 375 -18.91 -17.40 -17.25
C LYS A 375 -19.93 -18.31 -17.94
N LEU A 376 -21.12 -18.50 -17.36
CA LEU A 376 -22.22 -19.24 -17.95
C LEU A 376 -22.75 -18.55 -19.22
N GLN A 377 -22.89 -17.22 -19.19
CA GLN A 377 -23.33 -16.40 -20.33
C GLN A 377 -22.28 -16.39 -21.45
N ALA A 378 -20.99 -16.34 -21.11
CA ALA A 378 -19.88 -16.49 -22.07
C ALA A 378 -19.86 -17.89 -22.70
N ALA A 379 -19.98 -18.96 -21.88
CA ALA A 379 -20.07 -20.33 -22.38
C ALA A 379 -21.32 -20.57 -23.24
N PHE A 380 -22.45 -19.91 -22.92
CA PHE A 380 -23.66 -19.94 -23.74
C PHE A 380 -23.50 -19.17 -25.06
N ARG A 381 -22.76 -18.06 -25.06
CA ARG A 381 -22.39 -17.31 -26.27
C ARG A 381 -21.47 -18.12 -27.18
N ASP A 382 -20.43 -18.74 -26.62
CA ASP A 382 -19.54 -19.67 -27.33
C ASP A 382 -20.29 -20.88 -27.89
N TYR A 383 -21.22 -21.44 -27.13
CA TYR A 383 -22.09 -22.52 -27.60
C TYR A 383 -22.96 -22.07 -28.78
N THR A 384 -23.57 -20.88 -28.68
CA THR A 384 -24.40 -20.32 -29.76
C THR A 384 -23.56 -20.04 -31.01
N LEU A 385 -22.37 -19.46 -30.86
CA LEU A 385 -21.42 -19.26 -31.97
C LEU A 385 -21.01 -20.59 -32.62
N ARG A 386 -20.73 -21.64 -31.84
CA ARG A 386 -20.41 -22.97 -32.38
C ARG A 386 -21.60 -23.64 -33.08
N GLN A 387 -22.84 -23.40 -32.66
CA GLN A 387 -24.02 -23.89 -33.39
C GLN A 387 -24.25 -23.09 -34.68
N GLN A 388 -24.03 -21.77 -34.66
CA GLN A 388 -24.05 -20.94 -35.86
C GLN A 388 -22.96 -21.37 -36.87
N GLN A 389 -21.74 -21.62 -36.40
CA GLN A 389 -20.64 -22.16 -37.20
C GLN A 389 -20.97 -23.53 -37.78
N LYS A 390 -21.55 -24.46 -37.02
CA LYS A 390 -22.01 -25.74 -37.58
C LYS A 390 -23.07 -25.56 -38.67
N HIS A 391 -23.97 -24.60 -38.52
CA HIS A 391 -24.95 -24.28 -39.56
C HIS A 391 -24.32 -23.62 -40.80
N SER A 392 -23.27 -22.79 -40.66
CA SER A 392 -22.54 -22.24 -41.81
C SER A 392 -21.61 -23.27 -42.47
N GLU A 393 -20.91 -24.11 -41.71
CA GLU A 393 -20.10 -25.24 -42.23
C GLU A 393 -20.95 -26.25 -43.00
N THR A 394 -22.23 -26.43 -42.61
CA THR A 394 -23.19 -27.24 -43.37
C THR A 394 -23.63 -26.58 -44.69
N ALA A 395 -23.42 -25.27 -44.86
CA ALA A 395 -23.74 -24.50 -46.07
C ALA A 395 -22.51 -24.18 -46.95
N GLU A 396 -21.33 -23.99 -46.37
CA GLU A 396 -20.10 -23.55 -47.05
C GLU A 396 -19.18 -24.69 -47.52
N ASN A 397 -19.61 -25.96 -47.41
CA ASN A 397 -18.85 -27.12 -47.88
C ASN A 397 -18.83 -27.26 -49.44
N GLN A 398 -18.77 -26.12 -50.14
CA GLN A 398 -18.67 -25.98 -51.60
C GLN A 398 -17.78 -24.81 -52.07
N GLN A 399 -16.78 -24.31 -51.31
CA GLN A 399 -15.69 -23.56 -51.97
C GLN A 399 -14.32 -23.46 -51.25
N ASN A 400 -13.28 -23.71 -52.07
CA ASN A 400 -11.90 -23.20 -52.04
C ASN A 400 -10.95 -23.46 -50.84
N VAL A 401 -9.78 -24.01 -51.21
CA VAL A 401 -8.56 -24.06 -50.40
C VAL A 401 -7.63 -22.91 -50.80
N LEU A 402 -7.06 -22.19 -49.84
CA LEU A 402 -5.90 -21.30 -50.04
C LEU A 402 -4.89 -21.45 -48.89
N PRO A 403 -3.57 -21.35 -49.15
CA PRO A 403 -2.53 -21.65 -48.16
C PRO A 403 -2.15 -20.44 -47.29
N GLN A 404 -1.82 -20.70 -46.02
CA GLN A 404 -1.27 -19.71 -45.10
C GLN A 404 0.26 -19.57 -45.29
N GLN A 405 0.76 -18.33 -45.23
CA GLN A 405 2.20 -18.04 -45.15
C GLN A 405 2.66 -18.05 -43.68
N GLN A 406 3.79 -18.68 -43.38
CA GLN A 406 4.39 -18.73 -42.04
C GLN A 406 5.51 -17.69 -41.91
N SER A 407 5.47 -16.85 -40.87
CA SER A 407 6.56 -15.95 -40.52
C SER A 407 7.57 -16.64 -39.60
N SER A 408 8.79 -16.86 -40.09
CA SER A 408 9.86 -17.52 -39.34
C SER A 408 10.55 -16.57 -38.34
N ALA A 409 9.95 -16.39 -37.17
CA ALA A 409 10.67 -15.83 -36.03
C ALA A 409 11.72 -16.84 -35.53
N SER A 410 12.98 -16.45 -35.45
CA SER A 410 14.07 -17.31 -34.98
C SER A 410 13.94 -17.57 -33.48
N CYS A 411 13.47 -18.77 -33.12
CA CYS A 411 13.37 -19.21 -31.74
C CYS A 411 14.79 -19.47 -31.18
N GLU A 412 15.31 -18.54 -30.37
CA GLU A 412 16.50 -18.79 -29.56
C GLU A 412 16.21 -19.91 -28.57
N SER A 413 16.97 -21.00 -28.62
CA SER A 413 16.75 -22.16 -27.75
C SER A 413 17.15 -21.84 -26.31
N GLU A 414 16.15 -21.74 -25.44
CA GLU A 414 16.34 -21.56 -24.00
C GLU A 414 17.20 -22.70 -23.43
N THR A 415 18.27 -22.35 -22.72
CA THR A 415 19.20 -23.31 -22.13
C THR A 415 18.80 -23.65 -20.70
N GLU A 416 18.76 -24.94 -20.38
CA GLU A 416 18.40 -25.38 -19.03
C GLU A 416 19.58 -25.22 -18.06
N TRP A 417 19.33 -24.65 -16.89
CA TRP A 417 20.30 -24.50 -15.81
C TRP A 417 19.85 -25.33 -14.60
N ARG A 418 20.68 -26.31 -14.24
CA ARG A 418 20.48 -27.22 -13.10
C ARG A 418 21.58 -26.98 -12.04
N PRO A 419 21.55 -25.86 -11.29
CA PRO A 419 22.49 -25.62 -10.21
C PRO A 419 22.19 -26.52 -9.01
N THR A 420 23.19 -26.78 -8.18
CA THR A 420 22.92 -27.36 -6.85
C THR A 420 22.26 -26.32 -5.93
N PRO A 421 21.56 -26.73 -4.85
CA PRO A 421 21.05 -25.82 -3.83
C PRO A 421 22.08 -24.80 -3.34
N ALA A 422 23.33 -25.22 -3.08
CA ALA A 422 24.40 -24.31 -2.65
C ALA A 422 24.82 -23.30 -3.74
N GLN A 423 24.77 -23.69 -5.01
CA GLN A 423 25.03 -22.79 -6.14
C GLN A 423 23.91 -21.76 -6.30
N PHE A 424 22.64 -22.17 -6.17
CA PHE A 424 21.49 -21.29 -6.25
C PHE A 424 21.46 -20.28 -5.10
N THR A 425 21.61 -20.71 -3.84
CA THR A 425 21.60 -19.79 -2.70
C THR A 425 22.84 -18.87 -2.71
N GLY A 426 23.98 -19.35 -3.22
CA GLY A 426 25.16 -18.54 -3.49
C GLY A 426 24.92 -17.45 -4.55
N ALA A 427 24.17 -17.76 -5.61
CA ALA A 427 23.77 -16.78 -6.63
C ALA A 427 22.82 -15.73 -6.05
N LEU A 428 21.80 -16.15 -5.29
CA LEU A 428 20.86 -15.23 -4.63
C LEU A 428 21.59 -14.25 -3.69
N ARG A 429 22.51 -14.73 -2.86
CA ARG A 429 23.30 -13.91 -1.92
C ARG A 429 24.20 -12.88 -2.62
N ARG A 430 24.55 -13.07 -3.89
CA ARG A 430 25.32 -12.09 -4.70
C ARG A 430 24.45 -11.09 -5.46
N GLY A 431 23.13 -11.32 -5.53
CA GLY A 431 22.24 -10.57 -6.41
C GLY A 431 22.34 -10.99 -7.89
N ASP A 432 22.86 -12.19 -8.18
CA ASP A 432 23.03 -12.69 -9.54
C ASP A 432 21.66 -12.88 -10.22
N LYS A 433 21.39 -12.12 -11.29
CA LYS A 433 20.17 -12.29 -12.09
C LYS A 433 20.27 -13.51 -13.00
N LEU A 434 19.18 -14.29 -13.10
CA LEU A 434 19.09 -15.33 -14.12
C LEU A 434 19.00 -14.69 -15.53
N PRO A 435 19.87 -15.04 -16.49
CA PRO A 435 19.73 -14.58 -17.88
C PRO A 435 18.41 -15.03 -18.49
N ARG A 436 17.76 -14.17 -19.31
CA ARG A 436 16.44 -14.49 -19.90
C ARG A 436 16.42 -15.78 -20.73
N SER A 437 17.54 -16.12 -21.36
CA SER A 437 17.77 -17.33 -22.16
C SER A 437 18.12 -18.58 -21.33
N LYS A 438 17.99 -18.52 -20.00
CA LYS A 438 18.13 -19.65 -19.09
C LYS A 438 16.83 -19.93 -18.34
N LYS A 439 16.50 -21.23 -18.23
CA LYS A 439 15.41 -21.75 -17.40
C LYS A 439 15.97 -22.58 -16.24
N LEU A 440 15.42 -22.45 -15.04
CA LEU A 440 15.84 -23.24 -13.88
C LEU A 440 15.12 -24.59 -13.84
N ALA A 441 15.83 -25.67 -13.50
CA ALA A 441 15.26 -27.00 -13.31
C ALA A 441 15.96 -27.80 -12.20
N GLY A 442 15.26 -28.80 -11.64
CA GLY A 442 15.83 -29.74 -10.67
C GLY A 442 15.95 -29.23 -9.24
N LEU A 443 15.31 -28.11 -8.91
CA LEU A 443 15.28 -27.53 -7.56
C LEU A 443 13.85 -27.21 -7.14
N CYS A 444 13.56 -27.43 -5.85
CA CYS A 444 12.38 -26.90 -5.18
C CYS A 444 12.82 -26.01 -4.00
N GLY A 445 11.95 -25.11 -3.54
CA GLY A 445 12.29 -24.26 -2.40
C GLY A 445 11.09 -23.77 -1.59
N ARG A 446 11.34 -23.31 -0.38
CA ARG A 446 10.30 -22.79 0.52
C ARG A 446 10.81 -21.64 1.37
N VAL A 447 10.00 -20.59 1.44
CA VAL A 447 10.16 -19.52 2.42
C VAL A 447 9.68 -20.01 3.78
N CYS A 448 10.59 -20.06 4.74
CA CYS A 448 10.35 -20.29 6.15
C CYS A 448 10.33 -18.93 6.88
N ARG A 449 9.56 -18.82 7.97
CA ARG A 449 9.49 -17.62 8.82
C ARG A 449 9.68 -17.96 10.29
N GLY A 450 10.35 -17.08 11.03
CA GLY A 450 10.63 -17.33 12.45
C GLY A 450 11.32 -16.17 13.15
N THR A 451 11.13 -16.07 14.47
CA THR A 451 11.72 -15.04 15.34
C THR A 451 13.02 -15.49 16.05
N ARG A 452 13.49 -16.72 15.79
CA ARG A 452 14.61 -17.39 16.49
C ARG A 452 15.22 -18.46 15.59
N ALA A 453 16.51 -18.74 15.72
CA ALA A 453 17.22 -19.75 14.93
C ALA A 453 16.56 -21.15 14.96
N THR A 454 16.00 -21.55 16.11
CA THR A 454 15.30 -22.84 16.27
C THR A 454 14.06 -22.99 15.40
N HIS A 455 13.43 -21.90 14.95
CA HIS A 455 12.29 -21.95 14.03
C HIS A 455 12.69 -22.26 12.58
N PHE A 456 13.99 -22.25 12.26
CA PHE A 456 14.52 -22.54 10.93
C PHE A 456 15.22 -23.90 10.85
N LEU A 457 15.00 -24.80 11.82
CA LEU A 457 15.53 -26.17 11.77
C LEU A 457 14.70 -27.05 10.82
N GLY A 458 13.38 -26.86 10.77
CA GLY A 458 12.46 -27.55 9.85
C GLY A 458 12.03 -26.71 8.65
N LEU A 459 11.12 -27.28 7.84
CA LEU A 459 10.49 -26.59 6.71
C LEU A 459 9.20 -25.83 7.09
N ALA A 460 8.59 -26.16 8.23
CA ALA A 460 7.42 -25.45 8.75
C ALA A 460 7.80 -24.21 9.58
N GLU A 461 6.78 -23.49 10.01
CA GLU A 461 6.86 -22.19 10.69
C GLU A 461 6.79 -22.38 12.22
N LEU A 462 6.87 -21.27 12.97
CA LEU A 462 6.88 -21.17 14.45
C LEU A 462 6.05 -22.18 15.27
N ASP A 463 4.93 -22.68 14.75
CA ASP A 463 4.01 -23.57 15.47
C ASP A 463 4.49 -25.04 15.56
N GLY A 464 5.31 -25.52 14.61
CA GLY A 464 5.71 -26.93 14.52
C GLY A 464 4.56 -27.95 14.35
N GLN A 465 3.31 -27.49 14.27
CA GLN A 465 2.10 -28.34 14.22
C GLN A 465 1.82 -28.85 12.81
N ARG A 466 2.28 -28.14 11.78
CA ARG A 466 2.09 -28.57 10.39
C ARG A 466 2.93 -29.80 10.10
N ARG A 467 2.26 -30.88 9.69
CA ARG A 467 2.91 -32.11 9.21
C ARG A 467 3.30 -32.03 7.74
N VAL A 468 2.73 -31.10 6.98
CA VAL A 468 2.97 -30.92 5.55
C VAL A 468 3.30 -29.46 5.24
N VAL A 469 4.18 -29.24 4.27
CA VAL A 469 4.58 -27.93 3.76
C VAL A 469 4.37 -27.83 2.25
N PHE A 470 4.14 -26.61 1.79
CA PHE A 470 4.10 -26.26 0.37
C PHE A 470 5.49 -25.78 -0.09
N MET A 471 5.98 -26.36 -1.17
CA MET A 471 7.25 -26.02 -1.82
C MET A 471 6.96 -25.43 -3.21
N LEU A 472 7.79 -24.47 -3.61
CA LEU A 472 7.82 -23.84 -4.91
C LEU A 472 8.64 -24.69 -5.88
N GLY A 473 8.18 -24.80 -7.12
CA GLY A 473 8.92 -25.39 -8.23
C GLY A 473 10.11 -24.55 -8.69
N SER A 474 10.83 -25.08 -9.68
CA SER A 474 11.98 -24.40 -10.27
C SER A 474 11.59 -23.11 -11.01
N ASP A 475 10.37 -23.01 -11.53
CA ASP A 475 9.82 -21.77 -12.10
C ASP A 475 9.57 -20.70 -11.03
N GLY A 476 9.05 -21.10 -9.87
CA GLY A 476 8.98 -20.25 -8.69
C GLY A 476 10.36 -19.73 -8.25
N LEU A 477 11.36 -20.61 -8.18
CA LEU A 477 12.74 -20.26 -7.80
C LEU A 477 13.48 -19.41 -8.85
N GLU A 478 13.30 -19.68 -10.13
CA GLU A 478 13.84 -18.88 -11.24
C GLU A 478 13.40 -17.42 -11.12
N MET A 479 12.14 -17.22 -10.79
CA MET A 479 11.53 -15.91 -10.66
C MET A 479 12.05 -15.14 -9.43
N VAL A 480 12.46 -15.83 -8.35
CA VAL A 480 13.21 -15.20 -7.24
C VAL A 480 14.48 -14.52 -7.77
N LEU A 481 15.24 -15.18 -8.64
CA LEU A 481 16.45 -14.61 -9.26
C LEU A 481 16.14 -13.53 -10.31
N ARG A 482 14.92 -13.46 -10.85
CA ARG A 482 14.47 -12.39 -11.77
C ARG A 482 13.99 -11.14 -11.01
N THR A 483 13.36 -11.30 -9.84
CA THR A 483 12.69 -10.24 -9.04
C THR A 483 13.53 -9.73 -7.85
N LEU A 484 14.79 -10.18 -7.75
CA LEU A 484 15.79 -10.09 -6.66
C LEU A 484 16.02 -8.77 -5.88
N HIS A 485 15.29 -7.68 -6.10
CA HIS A 485 15.62 -6.33 -5.57
C HIS A 485 14.79 -5.85 -4.38
N MET A 486 13.67 -6.50 -4.05
CA MET A 486 12.81 -6.13 -2.91
C MET A 486 12.27 -7.38 -2.19
N PRO A 487 12.64 -7.62 -0.91
CA PRO A 487 12.13 -8.74 -0.12
C PRO A 487 10.60 -8.77 -0.02
N LEU A 488 9.97 -7.59 0.08
CA LEU A 488 8.50 -7.50 0.10
C LEU A 488 7.87 -8.05 -1.17
N GLN A 489 8.31 -7.55 -2.33
CA GLN A 489 7.72 -7.91 -3.62
C GLN A 489 7.85 -9.40 -3.88
N LEU A 490 8.97 -10.02 -3.48
CA LEU A 490 9.14 -11.47 -3.49
C LEU A 490 8.09 -12.17 -2.61
N LEU A 491 7.89 -11.77 -1.34
CA LEU A 491 6.90 -12.39 -0.47
C LEU A 491 5.47 -12.26 -1.04
N LEU A 492 5.09 -11.08 -1.54
CA LEU A 492 3.79 -10.85 -2.18
C LEU A 492 3.60 -11.75 -3.42
N TYR A 493 4.63 -11.89 -4.24
CA TYR A 493 4.61 -12.76 -5.42
C TYR A 493 4.43 -14.25 -5.04
N LEU A 494 4.97 -14.67 -3.89
CA LEU A 494 4.78 -16.00 -3.33
C LEU A 494 3.44 -16.19 -2.60
N GLY A 495 2.52 -15.24 -2.73
CA GLY A 495 1.15 -15.34 -2.21
C GLY A 495 0.99 -14.95 -0.74
N TYR A 496 2.01 -14.36 -0.11
CA TYR A 496 1.84 -13.76 1.22
C TYR A 496 1.01 -12.47 1.12
N ASP A 497 0.09 -12.27 2.07
CA ASP A 497 -0.67 -11.01 2.19
C ASP A 497 0.19 -9.91 2.82
N VAL A 498 0.03 -8.65 2.39
CA VAL A 498 0.87 -7.53 2.84
C VAL A 498 0.68 -7.18 4.32
N LEU A 499 -0.53 -7.31 4.88
CA LEU A 499 -0.77 -7.17 6.33
C LEU A 499 -0.12 -8.32 7.10
N PHE A 500 -0.15 -9.53 6.55
CA PHE A 500 0.49 -10.68 7.17
C PHE A 500 2.01 -10.47 7.24
N VAL A 501 2.65 -10.00 6.17
CA VAL A 501 4.09 -9.68 6.17
C VAL A 501 4.40 -8.57 7.18
N TYR A 502 3.61 -7.49 7.20
CA TYR A 502 3.72 -6.42 8.19
C TYR A 502 3.59 -6.93 9.64
N GLU A 503 2.55 -7.71 9.96
CA GLU A 503 2.33 -8.25 11.32
C GLU A 503 3.46 -9.17 11.77
N GLU A 504 4.07 -9.91 10.86
CA GLU A 504 5.21 -10.78 11.16
C GLU A 504 6.50 -10.00 11.42
N ILE A 505 6.76 -8.93 10.66
CA ILE A 505 7.89 -8.02 10.92
C ILE A 505 7.70 -7.32 12.27
N MET A 506 6.48 -6.89 12.60
CA MET A 506 6.14 -6.33 13.93
C MET A 506 6.27 -7.35 15.07
N ARG A 507 6.24 -8.66 14.78
CA ARG A 507 6.56 -9.75 15.73
C ARG A 507 8.06 -10.09 15.78
N GLY A 508 8.90 -9.39 15.01
CA GLY A 508 10.34 -9.65 14.89
C GLY A 508 10.66 -10.91 14.09
N ALA A 509 9.80 -11.33 13.17
CA ALA A 509 10.06 -12.49 12.32
C ALA A 509 10.95 -12.13 11.13
N VAL A 510 11.91 -13.00 10.83
CA VAL A 510 12.73 -12.93 9.60
C VAL A 510 12.35 -14.07 8.64
N PHE A 511 12.71 -13.91 7.38
CA PHE A 511 12.35 -14.84 6.29
C PHE A 511 13.60 -15.49 5.69
N GLU A 512 13.55 -16.81 5.52
CA GLU A 512 14.65 -17.62 5.01
C GLU A 512 14.16 -18.50 3.86
N LEU A 513 14.82 -18.45 2.70
CA LEU A 513 14.56 -19.36 1.59
C LEU A 513 15.41 -20.62 1.79
N VAL A 514 14.75 -21.74 2.05
CA VAL A 514 15.35 -23.08 2.01
C VAL A 514 15.18 -23.63 0.60
N VAL A 515 16.24 -24.18 0.02
CA VAL A 515 16.30 -24.73 -1.34
C VAL A 515 16.81 -26.17 -1.25
N ILE A 516 16.19 -27.07 -1.99
CA ILE A 516 16.45 -28.51 -1.99
C ILE A 516 16.53 -29.03 -3.43
N ALA A 517 17.25 -30.13 -3.63
CA ALA A 517 17.16 -30.87 -4.89
C ALA A 517 15.74 -31.42 -5.11
N GLU A 518 15.24 -31.35 -6.34
CA GLU A 518 13.97 -31.97 -6.75
C GLU A 518 14.16 -33.50 -6.85
N SER A 519 14.04 -34.20 -5.71
CA SER A 519 14.17 -35.65 -5.58
C SER A 519 12.99 -36.25 -4.81
N SER A 520 12.57 -37.45 -5.22
CA SER A 520 11.55 -38.25 -4.54
C SER A 520 11.98 -38.69 -3.13
N GLU A 521 13.28 -38.77 -2.84
CA GLU A 521 13.84 -39.13 -1.53
C GLU A 521 13.50 -38.12 -0.44
N ALA A 522 13.38 -36.84 -0.82
CA ALA A 522 12.93 -35.77 0.07
C ALA A 522 11.44 -35.89 0.45
N GLY A 523 10.67 -36.75 -0.24
CA GLY A 523 9.21 -36.85 -0.12
C GLY A 523 8.46 -35.74 -0.84
N VAL A 524 9.14 -34.99 -1.72
CA VAL A 524 8.58 -33.89 -2.52
C VAL A 524 7.79 -34.47 -3.69
N VAL A 525 6.53 -34.05 -3.84
CA VAL A 525 5.66 -34.44 -4.96
C VAL A 525 4.89 -33.22 -5.48
N PRO A 526 4.51 -33.16 -6.76
CA PRO A 526 3.63 -32.11 -7.27
C PRO A 526 2.35 -32.01 -6.42
N ALA A 527 1.85 -30.80 -6.16
CA ALA A 527 0.75 -30.54 -5.25
C ALA A 527 -0.63 -30.88 -5.86
N THR A 528 -0.73 -31.97 -6.62
CA THR A 528 -1.99 -32.38 -7.24
C THR A 528 -2.84 -33.23 -6.31
N TRP A 529 -4.14 -33.25 -6.54
CA TRP A 529 -5.08 -34.14 -5.84
C TRP A 529 -4.62 -35.62 -5.87
N GLN A 530 -4.05 -36.10 -6.98
CA GLN A 530 -3.59 -37.49 -7.13
C GLN A 530 -2.34 -37.82 -6.30
N ARG A 531 -1.57 -36.81 -5.84
CA ARG A 531 -0.39 -37.02 -4.98
C ARG A 531 -0.67 -36.69 -3.51
N LEU A 532 -1.77 -35.99 -3.22
CA LEU A 532 -2.17 -35.62 -1.85
C LEU A 532 -2.28 -36.82 -0.88
N PRO A 533 -2.87 -37.98 -1.25
CA PRO A 533 -2.92 -39.16 -0.37
C PRO A 533 -1.55 -39.70 0.06
N ASP A 534 -0.56 -39.70 -0.83
CA ASP A 534 0.81 -40.16 -0.54
C ASP A 534 1.47 -39.30 0.54
N VAL A 535 1.30 -37.97 0.45
CA VAL A 535 1.86 -37.03 1.43
C VAL A 535 1.16 -37.17 2.77
N VAL A 536 -0.16 -37.38 2.79
CA VAL A 536 -0.90 -37.68 4.03
C VAL A 536 -0.40 -38.99 4.66
N ALA A 537 -0.16 -40.02 3.85
CA ALA A 537 0.40 -41.28 4.32
C ALA A 537 1.81 -41.12 4.93
N ALA A 538 2.68 -40.34 4.28
CA ALA A 538 4.05 -40.10 4.74
C ALA A 538 4.16 -39.20 5.98
N SER A 539 3.24 -38.25 6.15
CA SER A 539 3.43 -37.12 7.09
C SER A 539 2.77 -37.31 8.46
N PHE A 540 1.81 -38.23 8.58
CA PHE A 540 1.04 -38.49 9.80
C PHE A 540 1.37 -39.85 10.43
N GLY A 541 2.59 -40.35 10.20
CA GLY A 541 3.16 -41.50 10.91
C GLY A 541 2.28 -42.76 10.89
N LYS A 542 1.99 -43.31 12.09
CA LYS A 542 1.24 -44.58 12.24
C LYS A 542 -0.19 -44.52 11.70
N ASP A 543 -0.83 -43.34 11.75
CA ASP A 543 -2.24 -43.14 11.39
C ASP A 543 -2.40 -42.52 9.99
N GLY A 544 -1.31 -42.02 9.40
CA GLY A 544 -1.27 -41.45 8.04
C GLY A 544 -1.86 -42.35 6.97
N LYS A 545 -1.67 -43.68 7.03
CA LYS A 545 -2.32 -44.61 6.07
C LYS A 545 -3.85 -44.61 6.20
N ARG A 546 -4.40 -44.46 7.40
CA ARG A 546 -5.86 -44.39 7.65
C ARG A 546 -6.42 -43.04 7.16
N LEU A 547 -5.72 -41.95 7.45
CA LEU A 547 -6.04 -40.61 6.96
C LEU A 547 -5.99 -40.54 5.43
N SER A 548 -4.98 -41.17 4.81
CA SER A 548 -4.80 -41.25 3.36
C SER A 548 -6.02 -41.88 2.68
N THR A 549 -6.46 -43.06 3.15
CA THR A 549 -7.67 -43.71 2.64
C THR A 549 -8.96 -42.91 2.88
N LEU A 550 -9.06 -42.13 3.96
CA LEU A 550 -10.17 -41.19 4.16
C LEU A 550 -10.12 -40.02 3.15
N VAL A 551 -8.93 -39.50 2.84
CA VAL A 551 -8.75 -38.46 1.82
C VAL A 551 -9.12 -39.01 0.44
N GLU A 552 -8.58 -40.16 0.03
CA GLU A 552 -8.91 -40.84 -1.23
C GLU A 552 -10.42 -41.03 -1.42
N LYS A 553 -11.10 -41.57 -0.39
CA LYS A 553 -12.54 -41.84 -0.41
C LYS A 553 -13.38 -40.58 -0.68
N HIS A 554 -12.98 -39.43 -0.14
CA HIS A 554 -13.73 -38.18 -0.27
C HIS A 554 -13.22 -37.26 -1.40
N LEU A 555 -12.09 -37.60 -2.02
CA LEU A 555 -11.43 -36.80 -3.05
C LEU A 555 -12.29 -36.48 -4.29
N PRO A 556 -13.05 -37.43 -4.88
CA PRO A 556 -13.90 -37.14 -6.05
C PRO A 556 -14.99 -36.11 -5.74
N GLN A 557 -15.45 -36.03 -4.48
CA GLN A 557 -16.45 -35.06 -4.06
C GLN A 557 -15.79 -33.70 -3.71
N MET A 558 -14.59 -33.71 -3.10
CA MET A 558 -13.81 -32.47 -2.89
C MET A 558 -13.38 -31.79 -4.20
N GLN A 559 -13.29 -32.54 -5.30
CA GLN A 559 -13.04 -32.00 -6.65
C GLN A 559 -14.30 -31.46 -7.35
N LYS A 560 -15.49 -31.79 -6.83
CA LYS A 560 -16.79 -31.46 -7.44
C LYS A 560 -17.51 -30.31 -6.74
N GLU A 561 -17.44 -30.26 -5.41
CA GLU A 561 -17.97 -29.15 -4.60
C GLU A 561 -16.97 -27.99 -4.57
N SER A 562 -17.45 -26.75 -4.48
CA SER A 562 -16.53 -25.63 -4.27
C SER A 562 -16.01 -25.60 -2.83
N PHE A 563 -14.88 -24.92 -2.60
CA PHE A 563 -14.39 -24.68 -1.24
C PHE A 563 -15.44 -23.95 -0.37
N TYR A 564 -16.26 -23.08 -0.97
CA TYR A 564 -17.31 -22.37 -0.25
C TYR A 564 -18.42 -23.32 0.21
N ASP A 565 -18.88 -24.24 -0.65
CA ASP A 565 -19.92 -25.21 -0.30
C ASP A 565 -19.43 -26.15 0.81
N LEU A 566 -18.20 -26.66 0.67
CA LEU A 566 -17.52 -27.48 1.69
C LEU A 566 -17.34 -26.74 3.03
N GLN A 567 -17.18 -25.41 3.00
CA GLN A 567 -17.12 -24.57 4.20
C GLN A 567 -18.51 -24.35 4.82
N GLN A 568 -19.56 -24.12 4.02
CA GLN A 568 -20.93 -23.99 4.54
C GLN A 568 -21.47 -25.33 5.08
N ALA A 569 -20.98 -26.47 4.56
CA ALA A 569 -21.25 -27.79 5.09
C ALA A 569 -20.45 -28.13 6.36
N TYR A 570 -19.47 -27.29 6.77
CA TYR A 570 -18.68 -27.51 7.98
C TYR A 570 -19.40 -26.97 9.23
N THR A 571 -19.91 -27.89 10.05
CA THR A 571 -20.68 -27.59 11.26
C THR A 571 -19.96 -28.00 12.53
N HIS A 572 -20.05 -27.18 13.58
CA HIS A 572 -19.47 -27.45 14.89
C HIS A 572 -20.06 -28.73 15.53
N PRO A 573 -19.24 -29.71 15.98
CA PRO A 573 -19.72 -31.05 16.35
C PRO A 573 -20.77 -31.11 17.46
N LYS A 574 -20.75 -30.17 18.42
CA LYS A 574 -21.68 -30.17 19.57
C LYS A 574 -22.96 -29.35 19.36
N THR A 575 -22.94 -28.36 18.46
CA THR A 575 -24.04 -27.37 18.34
C THR A 575 -24.70 -27.35 16.97
N GLY A 576 -24.13 -28.04 15.96
CA GLY A 576 -24.65 -28.03 14.58
C GLY A 576 -24.48 -26.71 13.82
N VAL A 577 -24.03 -25.65 14.50
CA VAL A 577 -23.82 -24.31 13.90
C VAL A 577 -22.72 -24.37 12.84
N VAL A 578 -23.01 -23.84 11.64
CA VAL A 578 -22.04 -23.68 10.55
C VAL A 578 -20.92 -22.74 11.01
N MET A 579 -19.66 -23.10 10.74
CA MET A 579 -18.50 -22.28 11.12
C MET A 579 -17.48 -22.26 9.98
N SER A 580 -16.90 -21.09 9.67
CA SER A 580 -15.88 -21.03 8.63
C SER A 580 -14.59 -21.74 9.08
N MET A 581 -13.90 -22.43 8.16
CA MET A 581 -12.65 -23.14 8.48
C MET A 581 -11.56 -22.16 8.95
N ASN A 582 -11.61 -20.91 8.47
CA ASN A 582 -10.75 -19.80 8.89
C ASN A 582 -11.05 -19.32 10.32
N GLU A 583 -12.32 -19.12 10.69
CA GLU A 583 -12.72 -18.78 12.06
C GLU A 583 -12.33 -19.88 13.04
N ALA A 584 -12.61 -21.14 12.70
CA ALA A 584 -12.18 -22.31 13.47
C ALA A 584 -10.65 -22.40 13.62
N ARG A 585 -9.87 -21.82 12.70
CA ARG A 585 -8.41 -21.73 12.83
C ARG A 585 -7.96 -20.55 13.70
N ARG A 586 -8.72 -19.45 13.72
CA ARG A 586 -8.36 -18.20 14.41
C ARG A 586 -8.83 -18.11 15.86
N LYS A 587 -9.92 -18.80 16.23
CA LYS A 587 -10.43 -18.77 17.61
C LYS A 587 -9.38 -19.31 18.60
N PRO A 588 -9.03 -18.55 19.65
CA PRO A 588 -8.10 -19.01 20.69
C PRO A 588 -8.74 -20.15 21.49
N VAL A 589 -7.91 -21.01 22.10
CA VAL A 589 -8.42 -22.10 22.93
C VAL A 589 -9.09 -21.52 24.18
N GLU A 590 -10.40 -21.73 24.32
CA GLU A 590 -11.24 -21.13 25.39
C GLU A 590 -10.90 -21.62 26.81
N SER A 591 -10.09 -22.68 26.95
CA SER A 591 -9.59 -23.16 28.24
C SER A 591 -8.19 -23.78 28.11
N GLU A 592 -7.26 -23.39 28.99
CA GLU A 592 -5.89 -23.96 29.05
C GLU A 592 -5.88 -25.49 29.28
N SER A 593 -6.98 -26.05 29.79
CA SER A 593 -7.18 -27.48 30.07
C SER A 593 -7.57 -28.34 28.84
N SER A 594 -7.47 -27.82 27.61
CA SER A 594 -7.86 -28.56 26.39
C SER A 594 -6.87 -28.36 25.25
N ASP A 595 -6.00 -29.35 25.02
CA ASP A 595 -4.93 -29.29 23.99
C ASP A 595 -5.44 -29.09 22.54
N GLU A 596 -6.69 -29.47 22.26
CA GLU A 596 -7.30 -29.37 20.92
C GLU A 596 -8.66 -28.64 20.97
N PRO A 597 -8.78 -27.39 20.44
CA PRO A 597 -10.03 -26.64 20.49
C PRO A 597 -11.18 -27.38 19.75
N PRO A 598 -12.43 -27.32 20.25
CA PRO A 598 -13.53 -28.21 19.84
C PRO A 598 -14.03 -28.00 18.39
N TRP A 599 -13.67 -26.89 17.77
CA TRP A 599 -14.04 -26.50 16.41
C TRP A 599 -12.96 -26.77 15.34
N ARG A 600 -11.75 -27.17 15.72
CA ARG A 600 -10.68 -27.52 14.76
C ARG A 600 -10.79 -28.99 14.36
N MET A 601 -10.69 -29.34 13.08
CA MET A 601 -10.63 -30.73 12.67
C MET A 601 -9.19 -31.24 12.75
N THR A 602 -8.91 -32.02 13.79
CA THR A 602 -7.61 -32.65 14.05
C THR A 602 -7.59 -34.09 13.53
N GLU A 603 -6.39 -34.68 13.43
CA GLU A 603 -6.18 -36.09 13.09
C GLU A 603 -7.00 -37.03 13.99
N ASN A 604 -6.88 -36.85 15.32
CA ASN A 604 -7.61 -37.63 16.31
C ASN A 604 -9.13 -37.53 16.11
N ARG A 605 -9.64 -36.31 15.88
CA ARG A 605 -11.06 -36.05 15.69
C ARG A 605 -11.60 -36.67 14.40
N LEU A 606 -10.88 -36.53 13.28
CA LEU A 606 -11.29 -37.10 11.99
C LEU A 606 -11.36 -38.64 12.07
N LEU A 607 -10.37 -39.28 12.71
CA LEU A 607 -10.29 -40.74 12.87
C LEU A 607 -11.30 -41.32 13.88
N GLN A 608 -11.99 -40.47 14.65
CA GLN A 608 -13.08 -40.85 15.57
C GLN A 608 -14.48 -40.67 14.96
N LEU A 609 -14.62 -39.98 13.81
CA LEU A 609 -15.91 -39.81 13.15
C LEU A 609 -16.37 -41.12 12.48
N GLN A 610 -17.38 -41.76 13.06
CA GLN A 610 -18.04 -42.93 12.46
C GLN A 610 -18.61 -42.61 11.06
N ASN A 611 -19.17 -41.41 10.89
CA ASN A 611 -19.77 -40.92 9.63
C ASN A 611 -19.05 -39.64 9.16
N CYS A 612 -17.78 -39.75 8.80
CA CYS A 612 -17.00 -38.65 8.24
C CYS A 612 -17.62 -38.10 6.94
N ARG A 613 -17.83 -36.78 6.86
CA ARG A 613 -18.32 -36.06 5.66
C ARG A 613 -17.15 -35.52 4.85
N THR A 614 -17.41 -35.17 3.59
CA THR A 614 -16.44 -34.49 2.71
C THR A 614 -15.96 -33.15 3.29
N ALA A 615 -16.87 -32.39 3.92
CA ALA A 615 -16.55 -31.16 4.64
C ALA A 615 -15.59 -31.38 5.82
N ASP A 616 -15.71 -32.51 6.54
CA ASP A 616 -14.82 -32.84 7.66
C ASP A 616 -13.40 -33.15 7.16
N VAL A 617 -13.27 -33.92 6.07
CA VAL A 617 -11.98 -34.17 5.41
C VAL A 617 -11.37 -32.86 4.89
N ARG A 618 -12.17 -31.98 4.26
CA ARG A 618 -11.69 -30.70 3.75
C ARG A 618 -11.24 -29.75 4.87
N ALA A 619 -11.93 -29.78 6.02
CA ALA A 619 -11.53 -29.05 7.22
C ALA A 619 -10.21 -29.59 7.80
N PHE A 620 -10.02 -30.91 7.87
CA PHE A 620 -8.74 -31.50 8.29
C PHE A 620 -7.58 -31.02 7.40
N LEU A 621 -7.74 -31.09 6.08
CA LEU A 621 -6.73 -30.61 5.13
C LEU A 621 -6.44 -29.11 5.29
N TYR A 622 -7.45 -28.29 5.60
CA TYR A 622 -7.27 -26.86 5.91
C TYR A 622 -6.53 -26.65 7.25
N HIS A 623 -6.93 -27.37 8.31
CA HIS A 623 -6.47 -27.16 9.69
C HIS A 623 -5.13 -27.80 10.05
N ALA A 624 -4.75 -28.90 9.39
CA ALA A 624 -3.51 -29.65 9.65
C ALA A 624 -2.44 -29.44 8.57
N MET A 625 -2.85 -29.14 7.32
CA MET A 625 -1.95 -29.05 6.16
C MET A 625 -1.99 -27.69 5.44
N ASN A 626 -2.81 -26.73 5.90
CA ASN A 626 -2.92 -25.39 5.31
C ASN A 626 -3.43 -25.38 3.84
N LEU A 627 -4.14 -26.42 3.37
CA LEU A 627 -4.81 -26.40 2.07
C LEU A 627 -5.98 -25.42 2.12
N ASN A 628 -5.73 -24.16 1.76
CA ASN A 628 -6.70 -23.08 1.80
C ASN A 628 -7.65 -23.11 0.57
N ASN A 629 -8.36 -22.01 0.32
CA ASN A 629 -9.29 -21.84 -0.81
C ASN A 629 -8.60 -21.60 -2.17
N LEU A 630 -7.29 -21.35 -2.19
CA LEU A 630 -6.48 -21.16 -3.41
C LEU A 630 -5.91 -22.50 -3.93
N TYR A 631 -5.98 -23.55 -3.12
CA TYR A 631 -5.54 -24.90 -3.50
C TYR A 631 -6.48 -25.52 -4.55
N SER A 632 -6.05 -25.46 -5.81
CA SER A 632 -6.69 -26.07 -6.98
C SER A 632 -6.57 -27.61 -6.99
N GLY A 633 -5.46 -28.12 -6.46
CA GLY A 633 -4.99 -29.50 -6.64
C GLY A 633 -4.66 -29.88 -8.09
N ASP A 634 -4.30 -28.92 -8.95
CA ASP A 634 -3.69 -29.16 -10.27
C ASP A 634 -2.15 -29.11 -10.24
N GLY A 635 -1.55 -28.80 -9.08
CA GLY A 635 -0.10 -28.68 -8.90
C GLY A 635 0.47 -27.29 -9.21
N TYR A 636 -0.34 -26.23 -9.17
CA TYR A 636 0.09 -24.84 -9.37
C TYR A 636 -0.44 -23.91 -8.28
N THR A 637 0.30 -22.84 -7.98
CA THR A 637 -0.17 -21.76 -7.10
C THR A 637 -1.26 -20.93 -7.79
N TYR A 638 -2.15 -20.29 -7.02
CA TYR A 638 -3.17 -19.37 -7.54
C TYR A 638 -3.23 -18.06 -6.75
N THR A 639 -3.41 -16.94 -7.44
CA THR A 639 -3.66 -15.63 -6.83
C THR A 639 -5.10 -15.53 -6.34
N GLN A 640 -5.40 -14.53 -5.48
CA GLN A 640 -6.79 -14.27 -5.03
C GLN A 640 -7.75 -13.90 -6.19
N GLU A 641 -7.23 -13.42 -7.32
CA GLU A 641 -8.00 -13.10 -8.53
C GLU A 641 -8.16 -14.32 -9.46
N GLY A 642 -7.68 -15.51 -9.05
CA GLY A 642 -7.77 -16.76 -9.82
C GLY A 642 -6.70 -16.91 -10.90
N GLY A 643 -5.69 -16.04 -10.93
CA GLY A 643 -4.55 -16.16 -11.84
C GLY A 643 -3.64 -17.33 -11.43
N ARG A 644 -3.30 -18.20 -12.37
CA ARG A 644 -2.38 -19.33 -12.16
C ARG A 644 -0.93 -18.83 -12.09
N GLY A 645 -0.19 -19.30 -11.09
CA GLY A 645 1.22 -19.03 -10.89
C GLY A 645 2.11 -20.20 -11.32
N PHE A 646 2.97 -20.63 -10.41
CA PHE A 646 4.14 -21.49 -10.62
C PHE A 646 3.81 -22.90 -10.17
N ARG A 647 4.64 -23.89 -10.51
CA ARG A 647 4.41 -25.24 -10.00
C ARG A 647 4.53 -25.25 -8.48
N GLU A 648 3.55 -25.87 -7.85
CA GLU A 648 3.46 -26.05 -6.41
C GLU A 648 3.64 -27.53 -6.10
N TYR A 649 4.36 -27.81 -5.02
CA TYR A 649 4.70 -29.16 -4.56
C TYR A 649 4.35 -29.28 -3.07
N LEU A 650 4.05 -30.51 -2.63
CA LEU A 650 3.83 -30.86 -1.25
C LEU A 650 5.00 -31.71 -0.75
N ALA A 651 5.41 -31.50 0.50
CA ALA A 651 6.43 -32.32 1.17
C ALA A 651 6.10 -32.51 2.66
N PRO A 652 6.49 -33.64 3.29
CA PRO A 652 6.44 -33.79 4.74
C PRO A 652 7.28 -32.71 5.42
N ASN A 653 6.79 -32.16 6.53
CA ASN A 653 7.56 -31.28 7.40
C ASN A 653 8.59 -32.11 8.20
N LYS A 654 9.83 -32.11 7.71
CA LYS A 654 11.00 -32.71 8.37
C LYS A 654 11.93 -31.62 8.90
N GLN A 655 12.87 -31.98 9.79
CA GLN A 655 14.08 -31.19 10.00
C GLN A 655 14.93 -31.20 8.73
N LYS A 656 15.75 -30.17 8.52
CA LYS A 656 16.65 -30.05 7.35
C LYS A 656 17.63 -31.22 7.25
N GLU A 657 18.11 -31.71 8.39
CA GLU A 657 19.01 -32.87 8.51
C GLU A 657 18.33 -34.19 8.14
N GLU A 658 17.00 -34.27 8.21
CA GLU A 658 16.18 -35.46 7.92
C GLU A 658 15.71 -35.52 6.45
N LEU A 659 16.02 -34.50 5.64
CA LEU A 659 15.59 -34.40 4.24
C LEU A 659 16.19 -35.50 3.36
N GLY A 660 17.40 -35.98 3.68
CA GLY A 660 18.10 -37.03 2.94
C GLY A 660 18.74 -36.60 1.61
N VAL A 661 18.62 -35.33 1.23
CA VAL A 661 19.09 -34.76 -0.05
C VAL A 661 19.97 -33.52 0.18
N GLU A 662 20.70 -33.06 -0.84
CA GLU A 662 21.36 -31.75 -0.76
C GLU A 662 20.30 -30.65 -0.52
N TRP A 663 20.59 -29.80 0.46
CA TRP A 663 19.84 -28.59 0.74
C TRP A 663 20.79 -27.44 1.00
N SER A 664 20.30 -26.22 0.84
CA SER A 664 20.96 -25.00 1.26
C SER A 664 19.90 -23.98 1.68
N SER A 665 20.27 -22.95 2.43
CA SER A 665 19.34 -21.87 2.72
C SER A 665 20.01 -20.51 2.79
N CYS A 666 19.22 -19.46 2.63
CA CYS A 666 19.68 -18.08 2.68
C CYS A 666 18.60 -17.16 3.28
N PRO A 667 18.97 -16.18 4.10
CA PRO A 667 18.05 -15.11 4.47
C PRO A 667 17.63 -14.36 3.20
N ILE A 668 16.35 -14.03 3.10
CA ILE A 668 15.78 -13.31 1.96
C ILE A 668 16.06 -11.79 2.05
N GLY A 669 16.55 -11.36 3.22
CA GLY A 669 16.36 -10.00 3.70
C GLY A 669 15.07 -9.92 4.54
N MET A 670 14.88 -8.77 5.19
CA MET A 670 13.65 -8.43 5.89
C MET A 670 13.07 -7.22 5.17
N PRO A 671 11.79 -7.23 4.76
CA PRO A 671 11.14 -6.01 4.30
C PRO A 671 11.17 -4.93 5.39
N THR A 672 11.23 -3.66 5.01
CA THR A 672 11.06 -2.59 5.99
C THR A 672 9.58 -2.40 6.34
N ILE A 673 9.32 -1.83 7.52
CA ILE A 673 7.95 -1.44 7.90
C ILE A 673 7.39 -0.43 6.88
N ASP A 674 8.21 0.51 6.40
CA ASP A 674 7.81 1.50 5.40
C ASP A 674 7.49 0.88 4.03
N GLU A 675 8.25 -0.13 3.57
CA GLU A 675 7.93 -0.89 2.35
C GLU A 675 6.55 -1.55 2.47
N CYS A 676 6.29 -2.23 3.59
CA CYS A 676 4.99 -2.86 3.84
C CYS A 676 3.87 -1.83 3.91
N MET A 677 4.09 -0.72 4.61
CA MET A 677 3.08 0.34 4.75
C MET A 677 2.80 1.07 3.44
N GLU A 678 3.81 1.35 2.61
CA GLU A 678 3.57 1.89 1.27
C GLU A 678 2.68 0.96 0.44
N GLU A 679 2.93 -0.37 0.45
CA GLU A 679 2.12 -1.30 -0.33
C GLU A 679 0.73 -1.57 0.29
N ILE A 680 0.57 -1.52 1.62
CA ILE A 680 -0.75 -1.49 2.27
C ILE A 680 -1.53 -0.24 1.82
N CYS A 681 -0.90 0.95 1.82
CA CYS A 681 -1.54 2.17 1.36
C CYS A 681 -1.96 2.05 -0.12
N ARG A 682 -1.05 1.62 -1.01
CA ARG A 682 -1.36 1.39 -2.44
C ARG A 682 -2.48 0.37 -2.64
N ALA A 683 -2.53 -0.69 -1.84
CA ALA A 683 -3.60 -1.69 -1.91
C ALA A 683 -4.95 -1.13 -1.41
N TYR A 684 -4.93 -0.27 -0.39
CA TYR A 684 -6.11 0.41 0.14
C TYR A 684 -6.64 1.50 -0.82
N ASP A 685 -5.76 2.35 -1.37
CA ASP A 685 -6.13 3.36 -2.37
C ASP A 685 -6.78 2.69 -3.60
N LYS A 686 -6.24 1.55 -4.09
CA LYS A 686 -6.86 0.73 -5.15
C LYS A 686 -8.24 0.15 -4.77
N LEU A 687 -8.47 -0.20 -3.51
CA LEU A 687 -9.78 -0.66 -3.04
C LEU A 687 -10.79 0.50 -3.01
N ILE A 688 -10.37 1.70 -2.60
CA ILE A 688 -11.20 2.91 -2.71
C ILE A 688 -11.52 3.19 -4.18
N GLU A 689 -10.54 3.17 -5.10
CA GLU A 689 -10.79 3.37 -6.53
C GLU A 689 -11.82 2.38 -7.08
N ARG A 690 -11.69 1.07 -6.78
CA ARG A 690 -12.69 0.05 -7.18
C ARG A 690 -14.09 0.36 -6.59
N LYS A 691 -14.17 0.66 -5.30
CA LYS A 691 -15.42 0.92 -4.57
C LYS A 691 -16.15 2.17 -5.08
N MET A 692 -15.42 3.25 -5.37
CA MET A 692 -15.99 4.51 -5.87
C MET A 692 -16.34 4.44 -7.36
N LEU A 693 -15.73 3.52 -8.12
CA LEU A 693 -16.16 3.16 -9.49
C LEU A 693 -17.37 2.20 -9.53
N GLY A 694 -17.91 1.79 -8.38
CA GLY A 694 -19.11 0.97 -8.29
C GLY A 694 -18.90 -0.53 -8.49
N TYR A 695 -17.66 -1.03 -8.34
CA TYR A 695 -17.34 -2.47 -8.33
C TYR A 695 -17.60 -3.14 -6.97
#